data_AF-A0A7X7R3D3-F1
#
_entry.id   AF-A0A7X7R3D3-F1
#
_cell.length_a   1.000
_cell.length_b   1.000
_cell.length_c   1.000
_cell.angle_alpha   90.00
_cell.angle_beta   90.00
_cell.angle_gamma   90.00
#
_symmetry.space_group_name_H-M   'P 1'
#
loop_
_entity.id
_entity.type
_entity.pdbx_description
1 polymer ?
#
loop_
_entity_poly.entity_id
_entity_poly.type
_entity_poly.pdbx_seq_one_letter_code
_entity_poly.pdbx_strand_id
1 'polypeptide(L)'
;MRRKKGFKLSAMLLLAVFVLSGCGILGGGTSNGNTKWEYEKTIKNPITAMCFDEEVVLGNLETEGVEVTIPAGTFKEPTEVTLVNPDKVPKYASAEMTAFGSPIDISIGAEEARLQEMVTIKMKFDLASLGGEDLESGSLYMGYFNGKEWQYIKPVVDRNNQTMTFATSHFCLFGQTKLTVDQRINNYTNNAALADWAQKQSDDITNAAAEKLIDHMLKDKLGIDDESIRGKVLGSLLKDDEWGGMVEGLANGDVVDFNKNLQVLAGKKIAENVPTSFLSKALGGLTTDFGLETVEKASEAAGYLAEGRVTDAAKIIGEHFADQFIITQVGKVAVAAVENKIASWKNEEVEAAYQAYKNGASSRVPWWGYQVEKGNFEDVWSQMGGAARQLMLEAIKAQDEARKDIGMPPLSAAEKDKIREIVKNDLRKQFEQRVKTDAEIEKVKAEYEMIMDMYKEAGFMEKGRWGWDKSYDLEQRLDLLVNFKNKVLRDTGRDFIKKGYMHGEDSVALDELKLMAMDWFTTPDPVERQKKYAEFIKNEFGIDLFPKAEDLNGQWSSATMTITNFDLGPPPEESETPEPSGDGDDSGCDLFGDLDFYALITAALEDAKGKPRPIDLVLQLGPDGKGTMTFSSEEEDQQEAMEAVYQHGTLSASMTEEGMHTSFVGNVSDADGMITIDGEFLVGLGEDAWIEGTWTAKK
;
A
#
# COMPACT_ATOMS: atom_id res chain seq x y z
N MET A 1 -11.02 -4.76 -82.41
CA MET A 1 -10.47 -5.99 -81.78
C MET A 1 -9.90 -5.58 -80.42
N ARG A 2 -10.60 -5.96 -79.33
CA ARG A 2 -10.17 -6.96 -78.31
C ARG A 2 -9.15 -6.38 -77.30
N ARG A 3 -9.52 -5.84 -76.13
CA ARG A 3 -10.15 -6.44 -74.91
C ARG A 3 -9.46 -7.71 -74.37
N LYS A 4 -8.78 -7.60 -73.22
CA LYS A 4 -8.94 -8.38 -71.95
C LYS A 4 -7.87 -7.91 -70.92
N LYS A 5 -8.30 -7.41 -69.73
CA LYS A 5 -8.41 -8.09 -68.41
C LYS A 5 -7.02 -8.49 -67.86
N GLY A 6 -6.54 -8.18 -66.66
CA GLY A 6 -7.06 -7.75 -65.35
C GLY A 6 -5.79 -7.51 -64.47
N PHE A 7 -5.79 -7.03 -63.24
CA PHE A 7 -6.79 -6.96 -62.20
C PHE A 7 -6.35 -5.83 -61.24
N LYS A 8 -7.27 -4.92 -60.89
CA LYS A 8 -7.16 -4.11 -59.67
C LYS A 8 -7.33 -5.07 -58.49
N LEU A 9 -6.39 -5.10 -57.55
CA LEU A 9 -6.57 -5.42 -56.11
C LEU A 9 -5.17 -5.49 -55.48
N SER A 10 -4.81 -4.53 -54.62
CA SER A 10 -3.87 -4.70 -53.49
C SER A 10 -3.59 -3.38 -52.75
N ALA A 11 -3.97 -2.22 -53.30
CA ALA A 11 -3.89 -0.93 -52.60
C ALA A 11 -5.06 -0.66 -51.62
N MET A 12 -5.74 -1.72 -51.12
CA MET A 12 -6.91 -1.61 -50.24
C MET A 12 -6.86 -2.57 -49.04
N LEU A 13 -5.67 -3.05 -48.65
CA LEU A 13 -5.50 -3.98 -47.50
C LEU A 13 -4.51 -3.51 -46.43
N LEU A 14 -3.99 -2.28 -46.51
CA LEU A 14 -3.07 -1.72 -45.50
C LEU A 14 -3.58 -0.41 -44.88
N LEU A 15 -4.83 -0.03 -45.19
CA LEU A 15 -5.51 1.15 -44.63
C LEU A 15 -6.88 0.79 -44.01
N ALA A 16 -7.02 -0.46 -43.57
CA ALA A 16 -8.20 -0.97 -42.84
C ALA A 16 -7.85 -1.51 -41.43
N VAL A 17 -6.61 -1.29 -40.96
CA VAL A 17 -6.15 -1.68 -39.60
C VAL A 17 -6.07 -0.48 -38.64
N PHE A 18 -6.29 0.76 -39.12
CA PHE A 18 -6.16 1.98 -38.30
C PHE A 18 -7.47 2.78 -38.12
N VAL A 19 -8.64 2.19 -38.37
CA VAL A 19 -9.95 2.87 -38.19
C VAL A 19 -10.95 2.03 -37.37
N LEU A 20 -10.48 1.16 -36.47
CA LEU A 20 -11.35 0.48 -35.49
C LEU A 20 -10.88 0.58 -34.03
N SER A 21 -9.85 1.36 -33.74
CA SER A 21 -9.43 1.70 -32.37
C SER A 21 -10.10 2.99 -31.90
N GLY A 22 -11.43 2.99 -31.93
CA GLY A 22 -12.23 3.88 -31.10
C GLY A 22 -12.25 3.31 -29.69
N CYS A 23 -11.91 4.13 -28.69
CA CYS A 23 -11.89 3.79 -27.29
C CYS A 23 -13.13 3.00 -26.84
N GLY A 24 -12.88 1.94 -26.06
CA GLY A 24 -13.87 1.02 -25.53
C GLY A 24 -13.82 -0.32 -26.25
N ILE A 25 -13.68 -1.41 -25.49
CA ILE A 25 -13.94 -2.79 -25.95
C ILE A 25 -12.81 -3.38 -26.82
N LEU A 26 -11.65 -3.73 -26.24
CA LEU A 26 -10.89 -4.93 -26.64
C LEU A 26 -10.15 -5.46 -25.42
N GLY A 27 -10.88 -6.22 -24.62
CA GLY A 27 -10.46 -6.92 -23.39
C GLY A 27 -11.66 -7.61 -22.74
N GLY A 28 -12.86 -7.06 -22.92
CA GLY A 28 -14.12 -7.79 -22.96
C GLY A 28 -14.83 -7.34 -24.23
N GLY A 29 -15.06 -8.23 -25.20
CA GLY A 29 -16.12 -7.97 -26.16
C GLY A 29 -17.41 -7.73 -25.35
N THR A 30 -18.33 -6.88 -25.82
CA THR A 30 -19.69 -6.83 -25.26
C THR A 30 -20.21 -8.26 -25.22
N SER A 31 -20.12 -8.89 -24.05
CA SER A 31 -20.41 -10.29 -23.89
C SER A 31 -21.91 -10.33 -23.77
N ASN A 32 -22.59 -10.41 -24.92
CA ASN A 32 -24.01 -10.69 -24.93
C ASN A 32 -24.20 -11.97 -24.11
N GLY A 33 -24.79 -11.84 -22.92
CA GLY A 33 -24.85 -12.91 -21.95
C GLY A 33 -25.36 -14.20 -22.60
N ASN A 34 -24.59 -15.27 -22.44
CA ASN A 34 -24.88 -16.56 -23.05
C ASN A 34 -25.65 -17.48 -22.08
N THR A 35 -25.60 -17.20 -20.78
CA THR A 35 -26.16 -18.04 -19.72
C THR A 35 -27.26 -17.32 -18.96
N LYS A 36 -28.33 -18.06 -18.62
CA LYS A 36 -29.45 -17.57 -17.83
C LYS A 36 -29.11 -17.71 -16.34
N TRP A 37 -29.43 -16.68 -15.55
CA TRP A 37 -29.39 -16.77 -14.10
C TRP A 37 -30.67 -17.45 -13.61
N GLU A 38 -30.52 -18.61 -13.01
CA GLU A 38 -31.63 -19.35 -12.39
C GLU A 38 -31.52 -19.21 -10.87
N TYR A 39 -32.62 -18.81 -10.24
CA TYR A 39 -32.69 -18.58 -8.79
C TYR A 39 -34.10 -18.83 -8.27
N GLU A 40 -34.18 -19.11 -6.97
CA GLU A 40 -35.44 -19.15 -6.23
C GLU A 40 -35.66 -17.79 -5.54
N LYS A 41 -36.90 -17.32 -5.49
CA LYS A 41 -37.21 -16.06 -4.79
C LYS A 41 -37.28 -16.32 -3.28
N THR A 42 -36.42 -15.64 -2.53
CA THR A 42 -36.47 -15.61 -1.07
C THR A 42 -37.46 -14.55 -0.58
N ILE A 43 -37.53 -13.41 -1.27
CA ILE A 43 -38.50 -12.34 -1.07
C ILE A 43 -39.80 -12.69 -1.82
N LYS A 44 -40.82 -13.12 -1.06
CA LYS A 44 -42.11 -13.54 -1.63
C LYS A 44 -43.00 -12.37 -2.03
N ASN A 45 -42.96 -11.28 -1.26
CA ASN A 45 -43.71 -10.06 -1.52
C ASN A 45 -42.75 -8.87 -1.48
N PRO A 46 -42.96 -7.82 -2.30
CA PRO A 46 -42.15 -6.60 -2.22
C PRO A 46 -42.09 -6.04 -0.80
N ILE A 47 -40.89 -5.66 -0.36
CA ILE A 47 -40.65 -5.01 0.92
C ILE A 47 -40.53 -3.51 0.62
N THR A 48 -41.36 -2.70 1.24
CA THR A 48 -41.35 -1.24 1.05
C THR A 48 -41.17 -0.51 2.37
N ALA A 49 -40.46 0.62 2.33
CA ALA A 49 -40.30 1.51 3.47
C ALA A 49 -40.16 2.96 3.02
N MET A 50 -40.69 3.88 3.83
CA MET A 50 -40.48 5.32 3.66
C MET A 50 -39.13 5.70 4.29
N CYS A 51 -38.23 6.26 3.48
CA CYS A 51 -36.89 6.67 3.90
C CYS A 51 -36.79 8.20 3.89
N PHE A 52 -36.31 8.79 4.98
CA PHE A 52 -36.11 10.25 5.09
C PHE A 52 -35.03 10.64 6.11
N ASP A 53 -35.43 10.87 7.36
CA ASP A 53 -34.63 11.47 8.44
C ASP A 53 -34.19 10.47 9.52
N GLU A 54 -34.60 9.21 9.39
CA GLU A 54 -34.14 8.10 10.22
C GLU A 54 -33.50 7.01 9.35
N GLU A 55 -32.60 6.24 9.96
CA GLU A 55 -32.05 5.03 9.34
C GLU A 55 -33.14 3.98 9.18
N VAL A 56 -33.19 3.36 8.00
CA VAL A 56 -34.17 2.33 7.66
C VAL A 56 -33.45 1.06 7.23
N VAL A 57 -33.91 -0.08 7.77
CA VAL A 57 -33.44 -1.41 7.36
C VAL A 57 -34.54 -2.11 6.57
N LEU A 58 -34.24 -2.50 5.33
CA LEU A 58 -35.11 -3.27 4.45
C LEU A 58 -34.62 -4.72 4.37
N GLY A 59 -35.55 -5.67 4.56
CA GLY A 59 -35.24 -7.11 4.55
C GLY A 59 -34.64 -7.61 5.87
N ASN A 60 -34.38 -8.91 5.91
CA ASN A 60 -33.81 -9.63 7.04
C ASN A 60 -32.92 -10.78 6.52
N LEU A 61 -31.69 -10.85 7.03
CA LEU A 61 -30.70 -11.85 6.61
C LEU A 61 -31.13 -13.30 6.86
N GLU A 62 -31.92 -13.57 7.89
CA GLU A 62 -32.33 -14.94 8.24
C GLU A 62 -33.51 -15.43 7.40
N THR A 63 -34.49 -14.57 7.12
CA THR A 63 -35.72 -14.96 6.42
C THR A 63 -35.66 -14.69 4.92
N GLU A 64 -35.03 -13.60 4.49
CA GLU A 64 -34.93 -13.24 3.07
C GLU A 64 -33.52 -13.39 2.48
N GLY A 65 -32.50 -13.60 3.32
CA GLY A 65 -31.12 -13.73 2.88
C GLY A 65 -30.45 -12.41 2.48
N VAL A 66 -31.12 -11.27 2.68
CA VAL A 66 -30.63 -9.93 2.35
C VAL A 66 -31.10 -8.91 3.38
N GLU A 67 -30.25 -7.94 3.66
CA GLU A 67 -30.53 -6.77 4.47
C GLU A 67 -29.91 -5.53 3.81
N VAL A 68 -30.71 -4.47 3.69
CA VAL A 68 -30.31 -3.19 3.09
C VAL A 68 -30.48 -2.10 4.13
N THR A 69 -29.37 -1.50 4.56
CA THR A 69 -29.35 -0.41 5.55
C THR A 69 -29.21 0.93 4.84
N ILE A 70 -30.26 1.74 4.95
CA ILE A 70 -30.38 3.06 4.32
C ILE A 70 -30.23 4.13 5.40
N PRO A 71 -29.12 4.89 5.42
CA PRO A 71 -28.91 5.93 6.43
C PRO A 71 -29.91 7.08 6.33
N ALA A 72 -30.13 7.76 7.45
CA ALA A 72 -30.82 9.05 7.49
C ALA A 72 -30.15 10.06 6.55
N GLY A 73 -30.94 10.89 5.86
CA GLY A 73 -30.41 11.91 4.94
C GLY A 73 -30.05 11.40 3.54
N THR A 74 -30.30 10.12 3.24
CA THR A 74 -30.14 9.56 1.89
C THR A 74 -30.99 10.30 0.85
N PHE A 75 -32.17 10.78 1.25
CA PHE A 75 -33.14 11.49 0.40
C PHE A 75 -33.45 12.89 0.96
N LYS A 76 -33.68 13.85 0.07
CA LYS A 76 -34.05 15.23 0.44
C LYS A 76 -35.51 15.39 0.84
N GLU A 77 -36.34 14.42 0.48
CA GLU A 77 -37.76 14.35 0.81
C GLU A 77 -38.14 12.89 1.11
N PRO A 78 -39.24 12.65 1.86
CA PRO A 78 -39.70 11.30 2.14
C PRO A 78 -39.91 10.49 0.85
N THR A 79 -39.13 9.43 0.70
CA THR A 79 -39.07 8.62 -0.52
C THR A 79 -39.39 7.17 -0.19
N GLU A 80 -40.34 6.56 -0.92
CA GLU A 80 -40.64 5.14 -0.79
C GLU A 80 -39.59 4.32 -1.52
N VAL A 81 -38.91 3.43 -0.81
CA VAL A 81 -37.94 2.50 -1.37
C VAL A 81 -38.55 1.11 -1.40
N THR A 82 -38.39 0.41 -2.52
CA THR A 82 -38.89 -0.96 -2.73
C THR A 82 -37.74 -1.92 -2.98
N LEU A 83 -37.74 -3.05 -2.27
CA LEU A 83 -36.81 -4.17 -2.43
C LEU A 83 -37.58 -5.43 -2.88
N VAL A 84 -37.12 -6.05 -3.98
CA VAL A 84 -37.69 -7.29 -4.53
C VAL A 84 -36.64 -8.27 -5.02
N ASN A 85 -36.97 -9.56 -5.10
CA ASN A 85 -36.34 -10.42 -6.10
C ASN A 85 -37.07 -10.24 -7.44
N PRO A 86 -36.39 -9.82 -8.53
CA PRO A 86 -37.02 -9.55 -9.81
C PRO A 86 -37.68 -10.83 -10.38
N ASP A 87 -38.57 -10.68 -11.37
CA ASP A 87 -39.13 -11.84 -12.10
C ASP A 87 -38.19 -12.36 -13.19
N LYS A 88 -37.37 -11.47 -13.73
CA LYS A 88 -36.41 -11.74 -14.80
C LYS A 88 -35.16 -10.91 -14.56
N VAL A 89 -34.02 -11.51 -14.84
CA VAL A 89 -32.73 -10.82 -14.86
C VAL A 89 -32.05 -10.98 -16.21
N PRO A 90 -31.19 -10.04 -16.61
CA PRO A 90 -30.35 -10.18 -17.79
C PRO A 90 -29.49 -11.44 -17.74
N LYS A 91 -29.19 -11.99 -18.91
CA LYS A 91 -28.21 -13.07 -19.03
C LYS A 91 -26.82 -12.59 -18.65
N TYR A 92 -25.95 -13.51 -18.26
CA TYR A 92 -24.54 -13.25 -18.00
C TYR A 92 -23.62 -14.06 -18.90
N ALA A 93 -22.36 -13.63 -19.00
CA ALA A 93 -21.33 -14.34 -19.73
C ALA A 93 -20.64 -15.38 -18.83
N SER A 94 -20.80 -16.66 -19.15
CA SER A 94 -20.20 -17.77 -18.37
C SER A 94 -18.68 -17.81 -18.40
N ALA A 95 -18.06 -17.09 -19.35
CA ALA A 95 -16.60 -16.94 -19.40
C ALA A 95 -16.08 -15.99 -18.31
N GLU A 96 -16.94 -15.11 -17.81
CA GLU A 96 -16.56 -14.06 -16.84
C GLU A 96 -16.96 -14.45 -15.41
N MET A 97 -18.14 -15.04 -15.25
CA MET A 97 -18.68 -15.37 -13.93
C MET A 97 -19.63 -16.56 -13.94
N THR A 98 -19.88 -17.09 -12.74
CA THR A 98 -21.00 -17.97 -12.43
C THR A 98 -21.88 -17.28 -11.39
N ALA A 99 -23.14 -17.08 -11.73
CA ALA A 99 -24.08 -16.41 -10.84
C ALA A 99 -24.62 -17.38 -9.77
N PHE A 100 -24.85 -16.89 -8.56
CA PHE A 100 -25.43 -17.68 -7.46
C PHE A 100 -26.33 -16.81 -6.58
N GLY A 101 -27.13 -17.48 -5.72
CA GLY A 101 -28.09 -16.79 -4.87
C GLY A 101 -29.21 -16.08 -5.65
N SER A 102 -29.99 -15.31 -4.91
CA SER A 102 -31.16 -14.61 -5.43
C SER A 102 -30.84 -13.14 -5.68
N PRO A 103 -30.88 -12.65 -6.93
CA PRO A 103 -30.63 -11.24 -7.23
C PRO A 103 -31.71 -10.36 -6.59
N ILE A 104 -31.34 -9.11 -6.31
CA ILE A 104 -32.21 -8.11 -5.70
C ILE A 104 -32.32 -6.90 -6.62
N ASP A 105 -33.51 -6.33 -6.69
CA ASP A 105 -33.77 -5.06 -7.37
C ASP A 105 -34.28 -4.07 -6.32
N ILE A 106 -33.61 -2.92 -6.25
CA ILE A 106 -33.94 -1.82 -5.35
C ILE A 106 -34.36 -0.64 -6.21
N SER A 107 -35.51 -0.03 -5.90
CA SER A 107 -36.05 1.08 -6.69
C SER A 107 -36.80 2.09 -5.82
N ILE A 108 -36.93 3.31 -6.34
CA ILE A 108 -37.74 4.40 -5.76
C ILE A 108 -38.90 4.80 -6.70
N GLY A 109 -39.49 3.82 -7.38
CA GLY A 109 -40.54 4.04 -8.39
C GLY A 109 -39.96 4.28 -9.79
N ALA A 110 -40.46 5.31 -10.49
CA ALA A 110 -40.05 5.63 -11.87
C ALA A 110 -38.83 6.56 -11.95
N GLU A 111 -38.37 7.05 -10.80
CA GLU A 111 -37.20 7.92 -10.70
C GLU A 111 -35.95 7.09 -10.41
N GLU A 112 -34.84 7.51 -11.00
CA GLU A 112 -33.53 6.90 -10.80
C GLU A 112 -32.74 7.87 -9.92
N ALA A 113 -32.29 7.43 -8.73
CA ALA A 113 -31.56 8.32 -7.82
C ALA A 113 -30.16 7.80 -7.52
N ARG A 114 -29.20 8.68 -7.76
CA ARG A 114 -27.95 8.73 -6.99
C ARG A 114 -28.29 9.15 -5.57
N LEU A 115 -27.81 8.39 -4.61
CA LEU A 115 -28.11 8.49 -3.19
C LEU A 115 -27.19 9.53 -2.55
N GLN A 116 -27.69 10.29 -1.58
CA GLN A 116 -26.87 11.31 -0.88
C GLN A 116 -25.94 10.71 0.20
N GLU A 117 -26.21 9.47 0.59
CA GLU A 117 -25.43 8.68 1.55
C GLU A 117 -25.12 7.31 0.93
N MET A 118 -24.11 6.63 1.47
CA MET A 118 -23.81 5.25 1.10
C MET A 118 -24.81 4.30 1.77
N VAL A 119 -25.50 3.49 0.97
CA VAL A 119 -26.36 2.41 1.45
C VAL A 119 -25.54 1.13 1.57
N THR A 120 -25.69 0.43 2.68
CA THR A 120 -25.02 -0.86 2.90
C THR A 120 -25.96 -2.00 2.53
N ILE A 121 -25.49 -2.91 1.68
CA ILE A 121 -26.21 -4.12 1.28
C ILE A 121 -25.42 -5.33 1.80
N LYS A 122 -26.10 -6.19 2.55
CA LYS A 122 -25.54 -7.43 3.09
C LYS A 122 -26.38 -8.61 2.60
N MET A 123 -25.73 -9.63 2.06
CA MET A 123 -26.38 -10.81 1.50
C MET A 123 -25.75 -12.09 2.04
N LYS A 124 -26.58 -13.08 2.38
CA LYS A 124 -26.11 -14.42 2.76
C LYS A 124 -25.69 -15.21 1.53
N PHE A 125 -24.72 -16.10 1.69
CA PHE A 125 -24.40 -17.12 0.72
C PHE A 125 -24.28 -18.49 1.41
N ASP A 126 -24.26 -19.56 0.62
CA ASP A 126 -24.02 -20.92 1.13
C ASP A 126 -22.62 -21.37 0.74
N LEU A 127 -21.71 -21.42 1.71
CA LEU A 127 -20.32 -21.81 1.51
C LEU A 127 -20.21 -23.25 0.94
N ALA A 128 -21.06 -24.17 1.39
CA ALA A 128 -21.01 -25.57 0.95
C ALA A 128 -21.33 -25.69 -0.55
N SER A 129 -22.29 -24.91 -1.05
CA SER A 129 -22.64 -24.88 -2.47
C SER A 129 -21.56 -24.30 -3.39
N LEU A 130 -20.63 -23.50 -2.85
CA LEU A 130 -19.64 -22.75 -3.63
C LEU A 130 -18.24 -23.36 -3.62
N GLY A 131 -18.05 -24.51 -2.95
CA GLY A 131 -16.78 -25.23 -2.87
C GLY A 131 -16.24 -25.43 -1.45
N GLY A 132 -17.00 -25.04 -0.41
CA GLY A 132 -16.65 -25.34 0.98
C GLY A 132 -15.34 -24.70 1.42
N GLU A 133 -14.45 -25.51 1.99
CA GLU A 133 -13.14 -25.06 2.48
C GLU A 133 -12.22 -24.58 1.34
N ASP A 134 -12.33 -25.19 0.14
CA ASP A 134 -11.50 -24.89 -1.03
C ASP A 134 -11.91 -23.58 -1.76
N LEU A 135 -13.00 -22.92 -1.34
CA LEU A 135 -13.44 -21.67 -1.93
C LEU A 135 -12.42 -20.54 -1.67
N GLU A 136 -11.86 -19.99 -2.76
CA GLU A 136 -11.14 -18.72 -2.71
C GLU A 136 -12.15 -17.58 -2.50
N SER A 137 -12.11 -16.92 -1.35
CA SER A 137 -13.06 -15.85 -1.02
C SER A 137 -12.88 -14.64 -1.93
N GLY A 138 -11.64 -14.43 -2.41
CA GLY A 138 -11.35 -13.45 -3.45
C GLY A 138 -12.09 -13.67 -4.78
N SER A 139 -12.73 -14.83 -5.00
CA SER A 139 -13.55 -15.09 -6.19
C SER A 139 -14.99 -14.58 -6.09
N LEU A 140 -15.46 -14.19 -4.91
CA LEU A 140 -16.85 -13.76 -4.69
C LEU A 140 -17.00 -12.26 -4.93
N TYR A 141 -17.92 -11.89 -5.82
CA TYR A 141 -18.23 -10.51 -6.20
C TYR A 141 -19.73 -10.26 -6.23
N MET A 142 -20.12 -9.00 -6.05
CA MET A 142 -21.46 -8.53 -6.33
C MET A 142 -21.54 -8.11 -7.80
N GLY A 143 -22.39 -8.76 -8.57
CA GLY A 143 -22.74 -8.34 -9.92
C GLY A 143 -23.74 -7.19 -9.86
N TYR A 144 -23.47 -6.12 -10.58
CA TYR A 144 -24.37 -5.00 -10.82
C TYR A 144 -24.65 -4.91 -12.33
N PHE A 145 -25.90 -4.78 -12.73
CA PHE A 145 -26.24 -4.60 -14.14
C PHE A 145 -26.40 -3.12 -14.51
N ASN A 146 -25.50 -2.60 -15.34
CA ASN A 146 -25.46 -1.18 -15.72
C ASN A 146 -26.42 -0.78 -16.86
N GLY A 147 -27.36 -1.67 -17.21
CA GLY A 147 -28.24 -1.51 -18.36
C GLY A 147 -27.74 -2.14 -19.65
N LYS A 148 -26.44 -2.44 -19.75
CA LYS A 148 -25.81 -3.05 -20.93
C LYS A 148 -25.11 -4.36 -20.58
N GLU A 149 -24.33 -4.37 -19.51
CA GLU A 149 -23.50 -5.49 -19.10
C GLU A 149 -23.45 -5.61 -17.57
N TRP A 150 -22.98 -6.76 -17.09
CA TRP A 150 -22.68 -6.96 -15.68
C TRP A 150 -21.32 -6.37 -15.35
N GLN A 151 -21.26 -5.63 -14.26
CA GLN A 151 -20.04 -5.13 -13.66
C GLN A 151 -19.90 -5.71 -12.26
N TYR A 152 -18.67 -5.76 -11.76
CA TYR A 152 -18.33 -6.56 -10.60
C TYR A 152 -17.80 -5.67 -9.49
N ILE A 153 -18.49 -5.75 -8.36
CA ILE A 153 -18.23 -5.00 -7.15
C ILE A 153 -17.61 -5.93 -6.13
N LYS A 154 -16.41 -5.62 -5.60
CA LYS A 154 -15.75 -6.49 -4.62
C LYS A 154 -16.33 -6.26 -3.21
N PRO A 155 -16.99 -7.25 -2.57
CA PRO A 155 -17.57 -7.10 -1.26
C PRO A 155 -16.57 -7.48 -0.15
N VAL A 156 -16.91 -7.11 1.07
CA VAL A 156 -16.36 -7.72 2.29
C VAL A 156 -17.02 -9.09 2.47
N VAL A 157 -16.21 -10.14 2.46
CA VAL A 157 -16.67 -11.53 2.62
C VAL A 157 -16.36 -12.01 4.03
N ASP A 158 -17.39 -12.38 4.78
CA ASP A 158 -17.28 -13.07 6.06
C ASP A 158 -17.68 -14.53 5.87
N ARG A 159 -16.70 -15.45 5.92
CA ARG A 159 -16.95 -16.89 5.75
C ARG A 159 -17.63 -17.52 6.97
N ASN A 160 -17.41 -16.99 8.16
CA ASN A 160 -17.96 -17.54 9.40
C ASN A 160 -19.46 -17.26 9.46
N ASN A 161 -19.85 -16.02 9.15
CA ASN A 161 -21.24 -15.62 9.08
C ASN A 161 -21.88 -15.89 7.70
N GLN A 162 -21.06 -16.31 6.72
CA GLN A 162 -21.45 -16.56 5.32
C GLN A 162 -22.17 -15.36 4.70
N THR A 163 -21.57 -14.18 4.83
CA THR A 163 -22.15 -12.93 4.31
C THR A 163 -21.21 -12.19 3.38
N MET A 164 -21.78 -11.55 2.37
CA MET A 164 -21.13 -10.59 1.46
C MET A 164 -21.73 -9.22 1.73
N THR A 165 -20.89 -8.23 2.06
CA THR A 165 -21.32 -6.86 2.38
C THR A 165 -20.64 -5.86 1.46
N PHE A 166 -21.41 -4.93 0.88
CA PHE A 166 -20.85 -3.83 0.11
C PHE A 166 -21.67 -2.55 0.33
N ALA A 167 -21.06 -1.42 -0.01
CA ALA A 167 -21.70 -0.12 0.06
C ALA A 167 -21.91 0.44 -1.36
N THR A 168 -23.04 1.09 -1.60
CA THR A 168 -23.39 1.68 -2.89
C THR A 168 -24.03 3.05 -2.72
N SER A 169 -23.83 3.94 -3.69
CA SER A 169 -24.50 5.25 -3.77
C SER A 169 -25.57 5.31 -4.85
N HIS A 170 -26.04 4.15 -5.31
CA HIS A 170 -27.11 4.04 -6.29
C HIS A 170 -27.93 2.77 -6.08
N PHE A 171 -29.19 2.82 -6.50
CA PHE A 171 -30.09 1.66 -6.53
C PHE A 171 -30.19 1.09 -7.93
N CYS A 172 -30.18 -0.24 -8.03
CA CYS A 172 -30.22 -0.99 -9.27
C CYS A 172 -30.44 -2.49 -9.00
N LEU A 173 -30.28 -3.28 -10.06
CA LEU A 173 -30.24 -4.73 -10.01
C LEU A 173 -28.85 -5.22 -9.57
N PHE A 174 -28.81 -5.91 -8.43
CA PHE A 174 -27.64 -6.58 -7.90
C PHE A 174 -27.83 -8.10 -7.83
N GLY A 175 -26.74 -8.85 -7.82
CA GLY A 175 -26.77 -10.27 -7.47
C GLY A 175 -25.39 -10.81 -7.13
N GLN A 176 -25.32 -12.02 -6.58
CA GLN A 176 -24.05 -12.60 -6.14
C GLN A 176 -23.41 -13.42 -7.28
N THR A 177 -22.10 -13.29 -7.42
CA THR A 177 -21.36 -13.85 -8.54
C THR A 177 -20.03 -14.42 -8.08
N LYS A 178 -19.61 -15.53 -8.68
CA LYS A 178 -18.28 -16.12 -8.53
C LYS A 178 -17.54 -15.88 -9.83
N LEU A 179 -16.52 -15.04 -9.82
CA LEU A 179 -15.74 -14.71 -11.01
C LEU A 179 -14.83 -15.87 -11.42
N THR A 180 -14.60 -16.01 -12.73
CA THR A 180 -13.59 -16.93 -13.25
C THR A 180 -12.18 -16.42 -12.92
N VAL A 181 -11.19 -17.31 -12.93
CA VAL A 181 -9.78 -16.94 -12.75
C VAL A 181 -9.37 -15.87 -13.76
N ASP A 182 -9.78 -16.01 -15.02
CA ASP A 182 -9.46 -15.08 -16.09
C ASP A 182 -10.07 -13.69 -15.86
N GLN A 183 -11.33 -13.63 -15.41
CA GLN A 183 -11.95 -12.36 -15.09
C GLN A 183 -11.30 -11.68 -13.87
N ARG A 184 -10.88 -12.46 -12.86
CA ARG A 184 -10.16 -11.93 -11.70
C ARG A 184 -8.80 -11.37 -12.08
N ILE A 185 -8.05 -12.08 -12.93
CA ILE A 185 -6.77 -11.58 -13.47
C ILE A 185 -7.01 -10.30 -14.27
N ASN A 186 -8.03 -10.24 -15.13
CA ASN A 186 -8.36 -9.02 -15.88
C ASN A 186 -8.68 -7.84 -14.96
N ASN A 187 -9.57 -8.04 -13.96
CA ASN A 187 -9.90 -7.01 -12.98
C ASN A 187 -8.65 -6.54 -12.21
N TYR A 188 -7.81 -7.48 -11.78
CA TYR A 188 -6.56 -7.19 -11.10
C TYR A 188 -5.61 -6.38 -11.98
N THR A 189 -5.36 -6.81 -13.22
CA THR A 189 -4.50 -6.13 -14.18
C THR A 189 -4.95 -4.70 -14.43
N ASN A 190 -6.25 -4.47 -14.62
CA ASN A 190 -6.78 -3.11 -14.80
C ASN A 190 -6.50 -2.24 -13.58
N ASN A 191 -6.75 -2.76 -12.38
CA ASN A 191 -6.54 -2.02 -11.14
C ASN A 191 -5.05 -1.76 -10.89
N ALA A 192 -4.19 -2.75 -11.12
CA ALA A 192 -2.75 -2.64 -10.93
C ALA A 192 -2.13 -1.63 -11.91
N ALA A 193 -2.54 -1.65 -13.19
CA ALA A 193 -2.06 -0.68 -14.17
C ALA A 193 -2.52 0.76 -13.87
N LEU A 194 -3.76 0.92 -13.39
CA LEU A 194 -4.26 2.23 -12.95
C LEU A 194 -3.53 2.72 -11.70
N ALA A 195 -3.29 1.83 -10.73
CA ALA A 195 -2.55 2.14 -9.51
C ALA A 195 -1.09 2.49 -9.83
N ASP A 196 -0.43 1.76 -10.70
CA ASP A 196 0.95 2.01 -11.15
C ASP A 196 1.08 3.37 -11.87
N TRP A 197 0.15 3.67 -12.79
CA TRP A 197 0.09 4.98 -13.42
C TRP A 197 -0.20 6.10 -12.42
N ALA A 198 -1.15 5.91 -11.52
CA ALA A 198 -1.52 6.89 -10.50
C ALA A 198 -0.37 7.12 -9.50
N GLN A 199 0.34 6.06 -9.11
CA GLN A 199 1.52 6.14 -8.27
C GLN A 199 2.62 6.95 -8.98
N LYS A 200 2.90 6.69 -10.26
CA LYS A 200 3.87 7.48 -11.02
C LYS A 200 3.50 8.97 -11.10
N GLN A 201 2.22 9.27 -11.30
CA GLN A 201 1.73 10.66 -11.26
C GLN A 201 1.87 11.25 -9.84
N SER A 202 1.60 10.45 -8.81
CA SER A 202 1.78 10.85 -7.41
C SER A 202 3.25 11.13 -7.11
N ASP A 203 4.17 10.28 -7.56
CA ASP A 203 5.61 10.46 -7.42
C ASP A 203 6.05 11.76 -8.11
N ASP A 204 5.59 12.03 -9.32
CA ASP A 204 5.86 13.30 -10.01
C ASP A 204 5.35 14.52 -9.22
N ILE A 205 4.15 14.45 -8.65
CA ILE A 205 3.57 15.51 -7.82
C ILE A 205 4.36 15.68 -6.51
N THR A 206 4.77 14.57 -5.89
CA THR A 206 5.48 14.54 -4.61
C THR A 206 6.92 15.02 -4.80
N ASN A 207 7.58 14.61 -5.87
CA ASN A 207 8.88 15.12 -6.32
C ASN A 207 8.81 16.62 -6.62
N ALA A 208 7.76 17.10 -7.30
CA ALA A 208 7.56 18.54 -7.55
C ALA A 208 7.26 19.32 -6.26
N ALA A 209 6.66 18.69 -5.25
CA ALA A 209 6.46 19.29 -3.93
C ALA A 209 7.79 19.42 -3.17
N ALA A 210 8.63 18.38 -3.20
CA ALA A 210 9.99 18.42 -2.68
C ALA A 210 10.83 19.48 -3.39
N GLU A 211 10.77 19.55 -4.72
CA GLU A 211 11.44 20.59 -5.51
C GLU A 211 11.00 21.98 -5.04
N LYS A 212 9.69 22.25 -4.91
CA LYS A 212 9.19 23.54 -4.43
C LYS A 212 9.59 23.85 -2.99
N LEU A 213 9.66 22.85 -2.12
CA LEU A 213 10.13 23.04 -0.74
C LEU A 213 11.61 23.45 -0.74
N ILE A 214 12.46 22.69 -1.43
CA ILE A 214 13.89 22.97 -1.54
C ILE A 214 14.11 24.33 -2.17
N ASP A 215 13.33 24.66 -3.21
CA ASP A 215 13.32 25.97 -3.84
C ASP A 215 13.03 27.08 -2.84
N HIS A 216 11.98 26.93 -2.05
CA HIS A 216 11.57 27.91 -1.06
C HIS A 216 12.63 28.10 0.04
N MET A 217 13.11 26.99 0.61
CA MET A 217 14.12 27.02 1.68
C MET A 217 15.44 27.62 1.19
N LEU A 218 15.95 27.19 0.05
CA LEU A 218 17.24 27.68 -0.46
C LEU A 218 17.10 29.10 -0.98
N LYS A 219 16.16 29.38 -1.88
CA LYS A 219 16.08 30.67 -2.58
C LYS A 219 15.42 31.75 -1.75
N ASP A 220 14.21 31.48 -1.24
CA ASP A 220 13.38 32.51 -0.61
C ASP A 220 13.77 32.76 0.84
N LYS A 221 14.22 31.72 1.55
CA LYS A 221 14.60 31.80 2.96
C LYS A 221 16.09 31.99 3.17
N LEU A 222 16.94 31.17 2.55
CA LEU A 222 18.40 31.23 2.75
C LEU A 222 19.13 32.12 1.74
N GLY A 223 18.45 32.63 0.70
CA GLY A 223 19.06 33.48 -0.32
C GLY A 223 20.09 32.77 -1.22
N ILE A 224 20.06 31.44 -1.26
CA ILE A 224 20.90 30.57 -2.08
C ILE A 224 20.17 30.27 -3.40
N ASP A 225 20.47 31.05 -4.43
CA ASP A 225 19.88 30.93 -5.78
C ASP A 225 20.82 30.25 -6.79
N ASP A 226 21.59 29.26 -6.33
CA ASP A 226 22.51 28.48 -7.18
C ASP A 226 21.83 27.20 -7.67
N GLU A 227 21.57 27.12 -8.98
CA GLU A 227 20.90 25.97 -9.61
C GLU A 227 21.66 24.65 -9.44
N SER A 228 22.99 24.67 -9.37
CA SER A 228 23.79 23.46 -9.19
C SER A 228 23.67 22.92 -7.76
N ILE A 229 23.71 23.81 -6.77
CA ILE A 229 23.50 23.44 -5.36
C ILE A 229 22.07 22.93 -5.16
N ARG A 230 21.08 23.61 -5.75
CA ARG A 230 19.67 23.19 -5.72
C ARG A 230 19.49 21.80 -6.33
N GLY A 231 20.04 21.56 -7.52
CA GLY A 231 19.94 20.25 -8.19
C GLY A 231 20.59 19.12 -7.41
N LYS A 232 21.70 19.39 -6.69
CA LYS A 232 22.35 18.42 -5.80
C LYS A 232 21.51 18.11 -4.57
N VAL A 233 20.98 19.13 -3.89
CA VAL A 233 20.12 18.95 -2.70
C VAL A 233 18.86 18.17 -3.08
N LEU A 234 18.18 18.56 -4.17
CA LEU A 234 16.98 17.87 -4.63
C LEU A 234 17.30 16.43 -5.06
N GLY A 235 18.34 16.22 -5.87
CA GLY A 235 18.73 14.89 -6.32
C GLY A 235 19.14 13.97 -5.16
N SER A 236 19.75 14.51 -4.11
CA SER A 236 20.10 13.77 -2.89
C SER A 236 18.88 13.47 -2.01
N LEU A 237 17.83 14.29 -2.05
CA LEU A 237 16.58 14.07 -1.33
C LEU A 237 15.75 12.99 -2.00
N LEU A 238 15.54 13.11 -3.33
CA LEU A 238 14.68 12.19 -4.08
C LEU A 238 15.22 10.75 -4.18
N LYS A 239 16.51 10.55 -3.90
CA LYS A 239 17.17 9.25 -3.90
C LYS A 239 17.35 8.65 -2.50
N ASP A 240 17.00 9.38 -1.45
CA ASP A 240 17.14 8.89 -0.08
C ASP A 240 16.05 7.85 0.22
N ASP A 241 16.41 6.74 0.87
CA ASP A 241 15.43 5.71 1.25
C ASP A 241 14.34 6.26 2.19
N GLU A 242 14.66 7.26 3.03
CA GLU A 242 13.67 7.96 3.85
C GLU A 242 12.63 8.66 2.97
N TRP A 243 13.01 9.16 1.79
CA TRP A 243 12.07 9.70 0.80
C TRP A 243 11.17 8.61 0.22
N GLY A 244 11.73 7.46 -0.15
CA GLY A 244 10.96 6.30 -0.61
C GLY A 244 9.93 5.83 0.42
N GLY A 245 10.37 5.62 1.67
CA GLY A 245 9.50 5.23 2.79
C GLY A 245 8.47 6.29 3.15
N MET A 246 8.80 7.57 3.03
CA MET A 246 7.87 8.68 3.20
C MET A 246 6.79 8.67 2.11
N VAL A 247 7.14 8.47 0.84
CA VAL A 247 6.19 8.40 -0.27
C VAL A 247 5.25 7.20 -0.10
N GLU A 248 5.78 6.05 0.33
CA GLU A 248 4.99 4.87 0.68
C GLU A 248 4.06 5.12 1.88
N GLY A 249 4.56 5.75 2.96
CA GLY A 249 3.76 6.15 4.12
C GLY A 249 2.64 7.13 3.74
N LEU A 250 2.94 8.09 2.85
CA LEU A 250 1.97 9.03 2.33
C LEU A 250 0.89 8.33 1.49
N ALA A 251 1.28 7.41 0.60
CA ALA A 251 0.34 6.51 -0.11
C ALA A 251 -0.52 5.69 0.86
N ASN A 252 -0.02 5.47 2.08
CA ASN A 252 -0.71 4.79 3.15
C ASN A 252 -1.65 5.65 4.00
N GLY A 253 -1.72 6.97 3.76
CA GLY A 253 -2.52 7.93 4.52
C GLY A 253 -1.75 8.66 5.63
N ASP A 254 -0.44 8.44 5.73
CA ASP A 254 0.42 9.03 6.76
C ASP A 254 0.98 10.39 6.33
N VAL A 255 0.11 11.38 6.37
CA VAL A 255 0.38 12.76 5.92
C VAL A 255 1.26 13.52 6.93
N VAL A 256 1.24 13.11 8.20
CA VAL A 256 1.94 13.77 9.30
C VAL A 256 3.40 13.43 9.27
N ASP A 257 3.72 12.14 9.23
CA ASP A 257 5.10 11.70 9.19
C ASP A 257 5.73 12.12 7.87
N PHE A 258 4.99 12.10 6.76
CA PHE A 258 5.47 12.67 5.51
C PHE A 258 5.92 14.13 5.66
N ASN A 259 5.12 15.00 6.30
CA ASN A 259 5.46 16.42 6.40
C ASN A 259 6.64 16.66 7.35
N LYS A 260 6.61 16.04 8.53
CA LYS A 260 7.68 16.18 9.52
C LYS A 260 8.99 15.61 8.99
N ASN A 261 8.93 14.42 8.40
CA ASN A 261 10.11 13.75 7.84
C ASN A 261 10.59 14.48 6.58
N LEU A 262 9.72 15.02 5.73
CA LEU A 262 10.15 15.84 4.58
C LEU A 262 10.88 17.11 5.02
N GLN A 263 10.41 17.80 6.05
CA GLN A 263 11.09 19.00 6.57
C GLN A 263 12.46 18.66 7.15
N VAL A 264 12.53 17.61 7.97
CA VAL A 264 13.78 17.13 8.57
C VAL A 264 14.75 16.64 7.49
N LEU A 265 14.26 15.85 6.55
CA LEU A 265 15.04 15.30 5.43
C LEU A 265 15.54 16.43 4.52
N ALA A 266 14.70 17.42 4.20
CA ALA A 266 15.12 18.60 3.46
C ALA A 266 16.21 19.39 4.21
N GLY A 267 16.04 19.62 5.51
CA GLY A 267 17.07 20.24 6.35
C GLY A 267 18.39 19.46 6.37
N LYS A 268 18.30 18.12 6.47
CA LYS A 268 19.44 17.18 6.42
C LYS A 268 20.16 17.28 5.08
N LYS A 269 19.43 17.21 3.96
CA LYS A 269 20.03 17.29 2.62
C LYS A 269 20.62 18.64 2.29
N ILE A 270 20.03 19.73 2.80
CA ILE A 270 20.64 21.07 2.71
C ILE A 270 21.96 21.10 3.49
N ALA A 271 21.99 20.60 4.72
CA ALA A 271 23.19 20.61 5.55
C ALA A 271 24.33 19.71 4.99
N GLU A 272 23.97 18.59 4.36
CA GLU A 272 24.91 17.65 3.73
C GLU A 272 25.50 18.17 2.40
N ASN A 273 24.68 18.80 1.57
CA ASN A 273 25.04 19.12 0.18
C ASN A 273 25.41 20.59 -0.05
N VAL A 274 25.05 21.51 0.85
CA VAL A 274 25.47 22.91 0.78
C VAL A 274 26.82 23.08 1.51
N PRO A 275 27.85 23.67 0.90
CA PRO A 275 29.13 23.89 1.58
C PRO A 275 28.94 24.66 2.90
N THR A 276 29.50 24.15 4.00
CA THR A 276 29.30 24.69 5.37
C THR A 276 29.60 26.17 5.48
N SER A 277 30.63 26.67 4.78
CA SER A 277 30.99 28.08 4.73
C SER A 277 29.94 28.95 4.02
N PHE A 278 29.24 28.38 3.05
CA PHE A 278 28.16 29.02 2.31
C PHE A 278 26.88 29.02 3.13
N LEU A 279 26.53 27.89 3.73
CA LEU A 279 25.35 27.73 4.57
C LEU A 279 25.43 28.59 5.85
N SER A 280 26.58 28.60 6.53
CA SER A 280 26.79 29.44 7.72
C SER A 280 26.70 30.93 7.40
N LYS A 281 27.20 31.34 6.22
CA LYS A 281 27.09 32.73 5.75
C LYS A 281 25.64 33.09 5.40
N ALA A 282 24.90 32.18 4.79
CA ALA A 282 23.48 32.36 4.49
C ALA A 282 22.66 32.53 5.77
N LEU A 283 22.83 31.63 6.75
CA LEU A 283 22.16 31.70 8.05
C LEU A 283 22.52 32.97 8.84
N GLY A 284 23.81 33.31 8.90
CA GLY A 284 24.27 34.54 9.56
C GLY A 284 23.93 35.84 8.81
N GLY A 285 23.47 35.73 7.56
CA GLY A 285 23.05 36.85 6.72
C GLY A 285 21.56 37.20 6.87
N LEU A 286 20.80 36.41 7.63
CA LEU A 286 19.37 36.64 7.84
C LEU A 286 19.13 37.87 8.73
N THR A 287 18.26 38.76 8.25
CA THR A 287 17.87 39.98 8.96
C THR A 287 16.56 39.80 9.71
N THR A 288 16.26 40.71 10.64
CA THR A 288 14.99 40.73 11.40
C THR A 288 13.74 40.87 10.52
N ASP A 289 13.91 41.15 9.21
CA ASP A 289 12.82 41.17 8.22
C ASP A 289 12.15 39.79 8.07
N PHE A 290 12.83 38.70 8.49
CA PHE A 290 12.31 37.34 8.54
C PHE A 290 11.66 36.95 9.88
N GLY A 291 11.61 37.87 10.86
CA GLY A 291 11.10 37.62 12.21
C GLY A 291 12.20 37.32 13.24
N LEU A 292 12.01 37.78 14.48
CA LEU A 292 13.00 37.64 15.56
C LEU A 292 13.32 36.17 15.89
N GLU A 293 12.30 35.33 15.93
CA GLU A 293 12.43 33.89 16.22
C GLU A 293 13.24 33.16 15.13
N THR A 294 12.99 33.48 13.86
CA THR A 294 13.73 32.89 12.73
C THR A 294 15.20 33.28 12.72
N VAL A 295 15.55 34.51 13.12
CA VAL A 295 16.94 34.97 13.24
C VAL A 295 17.66 34.29 14.42
N GLU A 296 16.97 34.11 15.54
CA GLU A 296 17.49 33.38 16.70
C GLU A 296 17.80 31.92 16.32
N LYS A 297 16.86 31.26 15.66
CA LYS A 297 17.01 29.88 15.19
C LYS A 297 18.05 29.73 14.09
N ALA A 298 18.17 30.69 13.18
CA ALA A 298 19.25 30.75 12.21
C ALA A 298 20.64 30.80 12.88
N SER A 299 20.75 31.59 13.93
CA SER A 299 22.00 31.75 14.69
C SER A 299 22.37 30.47 15.44
N GLU A 300 21.37 29.79 16.02
CA GLU A 300 21.54 28.48 16.66
C GLU A 300 22.01 27.42 15.66
N ALA A 301 21.37 27.32 14.48
CA ALA A 301 21.78 26.40 13.42
C ALA A 301 23.21 26.67 12.91
N ALA A 302 23.58 27.94 12.73
CA ALA A 302 24.94 28.31 12.34
C ALA A 302 25.98 27.93 13.41
N GLY A 303 25.61 28.04 14.69
CA GLY A 303 26.42 27.58 15.82
C GLY A 303 26.69 26.07 15.76
N TYR A 304 25.64 25.27 15.59
CA TYR A 304 25.78 23.81 15.45
C TYR A 304 26.60 23.40 14.23
N LEU A 305 26.47 24.08 13.10
CA LEU A 305 27.33 23.84 11.93
C LEU A 305 28.81 24.12 12.23
N ALA A 306 29.11 25.19 12.97
CA ALA A 306 30.48 25.55 13.36
C ALA A 306 31.08 24.52 14.34
N GLU A 307 30.25 23.85 15.12
CA GLU A 307 30.62 22.78 16.05
C GLU A 307 30.68 21.39 15.39
N GLY A 308 30.38 21.28 14.09
CA GLY A 308 30.31 20.00 13.37
C GLY A 308 29.06 19.16 13.68
N ARG A 309 28.07 19.73 14.38
CA ARG A 309 26.80 19.10 14.76
C ARG A 309 25.76 19.26 13.64
N VAL A 310 26.02 18.58 12.53
CA VAL A 310 25.24 18.72 11.28
C VAL A 310 23.76 18.35 11.46
N THR A 311 23.46 17.30 12.24
CA THR A 311 22.08 16.84 12.49
C THR A 311 21.24 17.84 13.28
N ASP A 312 21.83 18.50 14.28
CA ASP A 312 21.12 19.50 15.09
C ASP A 312 20.84 20.77 14.27
N ALA A 313 21.78 21.17 13.42
CA ALA A 313 21.58 22.27 12.48
C ALA A 313 20.50 21.93 11.43
N ALA A 314 20.53 20.72 10.88
CA ALA A 314 19.55 20.24 9.91
C ALA A 314 18.12 20.28 10.44
N LYS A 315 17.92 19.87 11.70
CA LYS A 315 16.60 19.89 12.35
C LYS A 315 16.04 21.30 12.45
N ILE A 316 16.86 22.26 12.87
CA ILE A 316 16.44 23.67 12.96
C ILE A 316 16.16 24.25 11.57
N ILE A 317 16.98 23.92 10.57
CA ILE A 317 16.77 24.34 9.18
C ILE A 317 15.42 23.80 8.65
N GLY A 318 15.13 22.52 8.89
CA GLY A 318 13.88 21.89 8.48
C GLY A 318 12.64 22.49 9.16
N GLU A 319 12.66 22.59 10.49
CA GLU A 319 11.48 22.97 11.29
C GLU A 319 11.12 24.46 11.17
N HIS A 320 12.10 25.36 11.03
CA HIS A 320 11.86 26.80 11.10
C HIS A 320 11.85 27.53 9.74
N PHE A 321 12.25 26.86 8.65
CA PHE A 321 12.36 27.50 7.33
C PHE A 321 11.42 26.92 6.25
N ALA A 322 10.68 25.85 6.54
CA ALA A 322 9.78 25.21 5.58
C ALA A 322 8.38 25.89 5.42
N ASP A 323 7.85 26.55 6.46
CA ASP A 323 6.64 27.42 6.48
C ASP A 323 5.28 26.82 6.02
N GLN A 324 4.16 27.54 6.25
CA GLN A 324 2.75 27.11 5.96
C GLN A 324 2.42 26.74 4.50
N PHE A 325 3.26 27.12 3.54
CA PHE A 325 3.12 26.77 2.13
C PHE A 325 3.13 25.25 1.90
N ILE A 326 3.89 24.52 2.73
CA ILE A 326 4.01 23.06 2.72
C ILE A 326 2.70 22.37 3.09
N ILE A 327 2.01 22.85 4.13
CA ILE A 327 0.72 22.29 4.59
C ILE A 327 -0.32 22.30 3.45
N THR A 328 -0.30 23.32 2.58
CA THR A 328 -1.26 23.45 1.47
C THR A 328 -0.90 22.58 0.26
N GLN A 329 0.38 22.25 0.03
CA GLN A 329 0.78 21.31 -1.03
C GLN A 329 0.69 19.87 -0.56
N VAL A 330 1.14 19.56 0.66
CA VAL A 330 0.99 18.25 1.32
C VAL A 330 -0.49 17.86 1.43
N GLY A 331 -1.39 18.82 1.70
CA GLY A 331 -2.84 18.56 1.65
C GLY A 331 -3.36 18.12 0.27
N LYS A 332 -2.72 18.51 -0.84
CA LYS A 332 -3.06 18.01 -2.18
C LYS A 332 -2.47 16.63 -2.45
N VAL A 333 -1.27 16.36 -1.94
CA VAL A 333 -0.63 15.03 -2.07
C VAL A 333 -1.37 13.99 -1.23
N ALA A 334 -1.76 14.35 0.00
CA ALA A 334 -2.62 13.54 0.86
C ALA A 334 -3.95 13.17 0.22
N VAL A 335 -4.59 14.12 -0.48
CA VAL A 335 -5.85 13.89 -1.18
C VAL A 335 -5.66 12.94 -2.37
N ALA A 336 -4.60 13.14 -3.17
CA ALA A 336 -4.24 12.22 -4.24
C ALA A 336 -3.89 10.81 -3.72
N ALA A 337 -3.26 10.69 -2.55
CA ALA A 337 -2.92 9.43 -1.90
C ALA A 337 -4.14 8.72 -1.28
N VAL A 338 -5.10 9.46 -0.70
CA VAL A 338 -6.38 8.92 -0.19
C VAL A 338 -7.26 8.35 -1.33
N GLU A 339 -7.06 8.85 -2.55
CA GLU A 339 -7.64 8.30 -3.78
C GLU A 339 -6.89 7.05 -4.27
N ASN A 340 -5.60 6.87 -3.93
CA ASN A 340 -4.78 5.71 -4.30
C ASN A 340 -5.00 4.45 -3.43
N LYS A 341 -5.53 4.59 -2.21
CA LYS A 341 -5.87 3.44 -1.35
C LYS A 341 -7.32 2.99 -1.54
N ILE A 342 -7.44 2.06 -2.46
CA ILE A 342 -8.65 1.43 -2.96
C ILE A 342 -9.32 0.62 -1.83
N ALA A 343 -10.29 1.23 -1.14
CA ALA A 343 -11.44 0.44 -0.73
C ALA A 343 -12.17 0.02 -2.02
N SER A 344 -12.62 -1.22 -2.13
CA SER A 344 -13.22 -1.75 -3.37
C SER A 344 -14.31 -0.86 -3.96
N TRP A 345 -15.16 -0.29 -3.10
CA TRP A 345 -16.24 0.62 -3.52
C TRP A 345 -15.73 1.96 -4.09
N LYS A 346 -14.55 2.47 -3.66
CA LYS A 346 -13.99 3.73 -4.15
C LYS A 346 -13.58 3.63 -5.61
N ASN A 347 -12.88 2.56 -5.98
CA ASN A 347 -12.44 2.38 -7.36
C ASN A 347 -13.63 2.32 -8.31
N GLU A 348 -14.66 1.59 -7.93
CA GLU A 348 -15.78 1.32 -8.81
C GLU A 348 -16.65 2.58 -8.98
N GLU A 349 -16.96 3.31 -7.91
CA GLU A 349 -17.74 4.56 -7.96
C GLU A 349 -16.96 5.73 -8.60
N VAL A 350 -15.64 5.83 -8.37
CA VAL A 350 -14.80 6.85 -9.02
C VAL A 350 -14.55 6.51 -10.49
N GLU A 351 -14.32 5.23 -10.83
CA GLU A 351 -14.20 4.79 -12.22
C GLU A 351 -15.50 5.04 -12.98
N ALA A 352 -16.64 4.75 -12.36
CA ALA A 352 -17.95 5.08 -12.92
C ALA A 352 -18.10 6.56 -13.24
N ALA A 353 -17.75 7.43 -12.28
CA ALA A 353 -17.74 8.88 -12.47
C ALA A 353 -16.79 9.30 -13.60
N TYR A 354 -15.60 8.70 -13.68
CA TYR A 354 -14.63 8.97 -14.75
C TYR A 354 -15.17 8.57 -16.12
N GLN A 355 -15.78 7.39 -16.24
CA GLN A 355 -16.36 6.92 -17.51
C GLN A 355 -17.54 7.80 -17.94
N ALA A 356 -18.38 8.25 -17.00
CA ALA A 356 -19.44 9.21 -17.26
C ALA A 356 -18.87 10.56 -17.75
N TYR A 357 -17.83 11.08 -17.11
CA TYR A 357 -17.11 12.28 -17.54
C TYR A 357 -16.52 12.12 -18.95
N LYS A 358 -15.78 11.04 -19.20
CA LYS A 358 -15.03 10.80 -20.44
C LYS A 358 -15.93 10.59 -21.65
N ASN A 359 -17.00 9.81 -21.49
CA ASN A 359 -17.85 9.39 -22.60
C ASN A 359 -19.13 10.23 -22.72
N GLY A 360 -19.48 10.97 -21.66
CA GLY A 360 -20.84 11.43 -21.45
C GLY A 360 -21.76 10.27 -21.07
N ALA A 361 -22.87 10.58 -20.41
CA ALA A 361 -23.90 9.61 -20.08
C ALA A 361 -25.26 10.20 -20.45
N SER A 362 -25.91 9.61 -21.47
CA SER A 362 -27.25 10.03 -21.89
C SER A 362 -28.17 8.82 -22.08
N SER A 363 -29.34 8.91 -21.43
CA SER A 363 -30.60 8.18 -21.64
C SER A 363 -30.96 7.00 -20.71
N ARG A 364 -32.29 6.92 -20.49
CA ARG A 364 -33.26 5.98 -19.86
C ARG A 364 -32.86 4.63 -19.25
N VAL A 365 -31.62 4.15 -19.40
CA VAL A 365 -31.06 3.01 -18.68
C VAL A 365 -29.60 3.36 -18.43
N PRO A 366 -29.26 4.03 -17.32
CA PRO A 366 -27.99 4.72 -17.20
C PRO A 366 -26.86 3.77 -16.78
N TRP A 367 -25.74 3.92 -17.46
CA TRP A 367 -24.42 3.53 -16.97
C TRP A 367 -24.17 4.26 -15.64
N TRP A 368 -24.37 3.58 -14.50
CA TRP A 368 -24.15 4.07 -13.12
C TRP A 368 -25.04 5.21 -12.60
N GLY A 369 -26.18 5.47 -13.22
CA GLY A 369 -27.12 6.50 -12.74
C GLY A 369 -26.73 7.95 -13.08
N TYR A 370 -25.71 8.16 -13.94
CA TYR A 370 -25.30 9.50 -14.36
C TYR A 370 -26.10 10.02 -15.57
N GLN A 371 -26.41 11.31 -15.55
CA GLN A 371 -26.97 12.09 -16.65
C GLN A 371 -26.09 13.32 -16.87
N VAL A 372 -25.02 13.17 -17.65
CA VAL A 372 -23.98 14.18 -17.79
C VAL A 372 -23.54 14.33 -19.24
N GLU A 373 -23.28 15.55 -19.68
CA GLU A 373 -22.62 15.78 -20.95
C GLU A 373 -21.15 15.38 -20.87
N LYS A 374 -20.60 14.91 -22.01
CA LYS A 374 -19.19 14.56 -22.11
C LYS A 374 -18.31 15.74 -21.70
N GLY A 375 -17.40 15.51 -20.77
CA GLY A 375 -16.44 16.49 -20.27
C GLY A 375 -17.01 17.45 -19.22
N ASN A 376 -18.27 17.30 -18.77
CA ASN A 376 -18.83 18.16 -17.74
C ASN A 376 -18.56 17.58 -16.33
N PHE A 377 -17.45 17.99 -15.72
CA PHE A 377 -17.07 17.54 -14.37
C PHE A 377 -18.04 18.03 -13.28
N GLU A 378 -18.58 19.24 -13.41
CA GLU A 378 -19.45 19.81 -12.38
C GLU A 378 -20.75 19.00 -12.25
N ASP A 379 -21.33 18.58 -13.37
CA ASP A 379 -22.51 17.71 -13.36
C ASP A 379 -22.18 16.35 -12.74
N VAL A 380 -21.03 15.76 -13.09
CA VAL A 380 -20.56 14.48 -12.50
C VAL A 380 -20.42 14.60 -11.00
N TRP A 381 -19.67 15.60 -10.51
CA TRP A 381 -19.46 15.83 -9.08
C TRP A 381 -20.78 16.00 -8.32
N SER A 382 -21.72 16.77 -8.89
CA SER A 382 -23.04 16.98 -8.27
C SER A 382 -23.87 15.69 -8.16
N GLN A 383 -23.65 14.73 -9.06
CA GLN A 383 -24.37 13.46 -9.12
C GLN A 383 -23.64 12.31 -8.40
N MET A 384 -22.37 12.47 -8.03
CA MET A 384 -21.63 11.46 -7.27
C MET A 384 -22.28 11.16 -5.91
N GLY A 385 -22.98 12.12 -5.30
CA GLY A 385 -23.76 11.91 -4.07
C GLY A 385 -22.92 11.37 -2.91
N GLY A 386 -23.36 10.27 -2.31
CA GLY A 386 -22.70 9.59 -1.19
C GLY A 386 -21.23 9.28 -1.45
N ALA A 387 -20.85 8.96 -2.69
CA ALA A 387 -19.46 8.69 -3.05
C ALA A 387 -18.57 9.94 -2.86
N ALA A 388 -18.97 11.09 -3.40
CA ALA A 388 -18.22 12.35 -3.23
C ALA A 388 -18.18 12.79 -1.76
N ARG A 389 -19.30 12.62 -1.04
CA ARG A 389 -19.35 12.90 0.39
C ARG A 389 -18.37 12.05 1.18
N GLN A 390 -18.31 10.76 0.91
CA GLN A 390 -17.43 9.84 1.61
C GLN A 390 -15.95 10.15 1.33
N LEU A 391 -15.57 10.48 0.09
CA LEU A 391 -14.23 10.97 -0.23
C LEU A 391 -13.84 12.19 0.63
N MET A 392 -14.76 13.15 0.76
CA MET A 392 -14.53 14.34 1.60
C MET A 392 -14.43 14.02 3.10
N LEU A 393 -15.29 13.13 3.61
CA LEU A 393 -15.28 12.74 5.02
C LEU A 393 -14.00 12.00 5.40
N GLU A 394 -13.51 11.12 4.53
CA GLU A 394 -12.29 10.37 4.76
C GLU A 394 -11.05 11.27 4.71
N ALA A 395 -10.98 12.22 3.77
CA ALA A 395 -9.92 13.21 3.75
C ALA A 395 -9.91 14.08 5.03
N ILE A 396 -11.09 14.51 5.50
CA ILE A 396 -11.21 15.26 6.76
C ILE A 396 -10.81 14.38 7.95
N LYS A 397 -11.26 13.13 8.00
CA LYS A 397 -10.97 12.20 9.10
C LYS A 397 -9.48 11.91 9.18
N ALA A 398 -8.83 11.59 8.07
CA ALA A 398 -7.38 11.37 8.02
C ALA A 398 -6.62 12.59 8.56
N GLN A 399 -7.08 13.80 8.24
CA GLN A 399 -6.44 15.02 8.74
C GLN A 399 -6.77 15.36 10.20
N ASP A 400 -7.95 15.00 10.70
CA ASP A 400 -8.30 15.11 12.14
C ASP A 400 -7.52 14.09 12.99
N GLU A 401 -7.35 12.85 12.51
CA GLU A 401 -6.52 11.81 13.15
C GLU A 401 -5.06 12.22 13.20
N ALA A 402 -4.52 12.67 12.07
CA ALA A 402 -3.22 13.31 11.96
C ALA A 402 -2.96 14.41 13.01
N ARG A 403 -3.94 15.31 13.23
CA ARG A 403 -3.81 16.39 14.23
C ARG A 403 -3.83 15.88 15.66
N LYS A 404 -4.66 14.87 15.93
CA LYS A 404 -4.77 14.26 17.27
C LYS A 404 -3.44 13.65 17.70
N ASP A 405 -2.74 12.96 16.81
CA ASP A 405 -1.50 12.25 17.11
C ASP A 405 -0.33 13.18 17.45
N ILE A 406 -0.38 14.43 16.99
CA ILE A 406 0.59 15.48 17.31
C ILE A 406 0.08 16.49 18.35
N GLY A 407 -1.05 16.20 19.02
CA GLY A 407 -1.62 17.05 20.06
C GLY A 407 -2.20 18.38 19.57
N MET A 408 -2.52 18.50 18.28
CA MET A 408 -3.19 19.67 17.70
C MET A 408 -4.72 19.61 17.89
N PRO A 409 -5.39 20.77 17.97
CA PRO A 409 -6.86 20.81 18.02
C PRO A 409 -7.46 20.31 16.69
N PRO A 410 -8.67 19.73 16.71
CA PRO A 410 -9.34 19.25 15.50
C PRO A 410 -9.59 20.40 14.51
N LEU A 411 -9.79 20.04 13.24
CA LEU A 411 -10.08 20.97 12.15
C LEU A 411 -11.29 21.86 12.47
N SER A 412 -11.11 23.16 12.27
CA SER A 412 -12.19 24.14 12.28
C SER A 412 -13.11 23.96 11.06
N ALA A 413 -14.31 24.53 11.11
CA ALA A 413 -15.26 24.46 10.00
C ALA A 413 -14.68 25.02 8.68
N ALA A 414 -13.98 26.14 8.74
CA ALA A 414 -13.36 26.75 7.56
C ALA A 414 -12.24 25.89 6.95
N GLU A 415 -11.50 25.16 7.79
CA GLU A 415 -10.48 24.23 7.32
C GLU A 415 -11.11 22.98 6.68
N LYS A 416 -12.21 22.48 7.26
CA LYS A 416 -12.99 21.39 6.66
C LYS A 416 -13.55 21.78 5.29
N ASP A 417 -14.04 23.00 5.13
CA ASP A 417 -14.50 23.51 3.83
C ASP A 417 -13.36 23.60 2.81
N LYS A 418 -12.16 24.02 3.24
CA LYS A 418 -10.99 24.05 2.37
C LYS A 418 -10.60 22.65 1.88
N ILE A 419 -10.65 21.63 2.75
CA ILE A 419 -10.36 20.24 2.38
C ILE A 419 -11.37 19.74 1.34
N ARG A 420 -12.67 20.02 1.53
CA ARG A 420 -13.72 19.65 0.57
C ARG A 420 -13.44 20.21 -0.83
N GLU A 421 -13.05 21.48 -0.91
CA GLU A 421 -12.68 22.12 -2.17
C GLU A 421 -11.40 21.52 -2.79
N ILE A 422 -10.43 21.12 -1.97
CA ILE A 422 -9.22 20.44 -2.47
C ILE A 422 -9.59 19.10 -3.11
N VAL A 423 -10.34 18.24 -2.41
CA VAL A 423 -10.81 16.93 -2.90
C VAL A 423 -11.51 17.07 -4.25
N LYS A 424 -12.47 17.98 -4.37
CA LYS A 424 -13.18 18.23 -5.63
C LYS A 424 -12.22 18.63 -6.76
N ASN A 425 -11.30 19.56 -6.48
CA ASN A 425 -10.41 20.12 -7.49
C ASN A 425 -9.35 19.11 -7.96
N ASP A 426 -8.90 18.23 -7.08
CA ASP A 426 -7.89 17.22 -7.43
C ASP A 426 -8.52 16.08 -8.23
N LEU A 427 -9.72 15.60 -7.85
CA LEU A 427 -10.48 14.65 -8.67
C LEU A 427 -10.75 15.20 -10.09
N ARG A 428 -11.09 16.50 -10.21
CA ARG A 428 -11.24 17.16 -11.52
C ARG A 428 -9.98 17.08 -12.35
N LYS A 429 -8.84 17.46 -11.77
CA LYS A 429 -7.55 17.43 -12.48
C LYS A 429 -7.18 16.02 -12.89
N GLN A 430 -7.43 15.02 -12.05
CA GLN A 430 -7.19 13.63 -12.40
C GLN A 430 -8.02 13.21 -13.60
N PHE A 431 -9.31 13.53 -13.64
CA PHE A 431 -10.16 13.22 -14.78
C PHE A 431 -9.67 13.92 -16.05
N GLU A 432 -9.32 15.20 -15.96
CA GLU A 432 -8.75 15.97 -17.08
C GLU A 432 -7.41 15.41 -17.57
N GLN A 433 -6.55 14.98 -16.64
CA GLN A 433 -5.24 14.43 -16.95
C GLN A 433 -5.35 13.03 -17.56
N ARG A 434 -6.18 12.17 -16.97
CA ARG A 434 -6.41 10.81 -17.42
C ARG A 434 -6.95 10.77 -18.87
N VAL A 435 -7.84 11.70 -19.22
CA VAL A 435 -8.29 11.86 -20.62
C VAL A 435 -7.14 12.20 -21.58
N LYS A 436 -6.11 12.91 -21.12
CA LYS A 436 -4.92 13.27 -21.93
C LYS A 436 -3.88 12.14 -21.97
N THR A 437 -3.82 11.31 -20.93
CA THR A 437 -2.83 10.24 -20.77
C THR A 437 -3.39 8.84 -20.98
N ASP A 438 -4.63 8.69 -21.47
CA ASP A 438 -5.25 7.39 -21.76
C ASP A 438 -4.32 6.45 -22.57
N ALA A 439 -3.58 7.00 -23.55
CA ALA A 439 -2.63 6.21 -24.35
C ALA A 439 -1.44 5.67 -23.55
N GLU A 440 -1.05 6.32 -22.45
CA GLU A 440 -0.01 5.85 -21.53
C GLU A 440 -0.56 4.77 -20.60
N ILE A 441 -1.76 4.95 -20.08
CA ILE A 441 -2.45 3.96 -19.25
C ILE A 441 -2.65 2.66 -20.03
N GLU A 442 -3.06 2.74 -21.30
CA GLU A 442 -3.20 1.56 -22.16
C GLU A 442 -1.86 0.86 -22.42
N LYS A 443 -0.73 1.59 -22.42
CA LYS A 443 0.60 0.95 -22.51
C LYS A 443 0.97 0.21 -21.23
N VAL A 444 0.76 0.84 -20.07
CA VAL A 444 1.00 0.20 -18.77
C VAL A 444 0.11 -1.04 -18.65
N LYS A 445 -1.15 -0.94 -19.03
CA LYS A 445 -2.08 -2.07 -19.06
C LYS A 445 -1.60 -3.19 -19.98
N ALA A 446 -1.17 -2.89 -21.19
CA ALA A 446 -0.66 -3.90 -22.13
C ALA A 446 0.60 -4.61 -21.59
N GLU A 447 1.45 -3.90 -20.84
CA GLU A 447 2.60 -4.51 -20.16
C GLU A 447 2.14 -5.47 -19.06
N TYR A 448 1.22 -5.05 -18.19
CA TYR A 448 0.67 -5.93 -17.15
C TYR A 448 -0.05 -7.14 -17.74
N GLU A 449 -0.85 -6.98 -18.81
CA GLU A 449 -1.51 -8.09 -19.51
C GLU A 449 -0.48 -9.12 -20.00
N MET A 450 0.60 -8.66 -20.64
CA MET A 450 1.69 -9.52 -21.08
C MET A 450 2.36 -10.28 -19.92
N ILE A 451 2.58 -9.62 -18.79
CA ILE A 451 3.19 -10.22 -17.58
C ILE A 451 2.24 -11.26 -16.98
N MET A 452 0.96 -10.94 -16.83
CA MET A 452 -0.04 -11.83 -16.25
C MET A 452 -0.28 -13.06 -17.12
N ASP A 453 -0.30 -12.90 -18.45
CA ASP A 453 -0.35 -14.02 -19.39
C ASP A 453 0.85 -14.94 -19.21
N MET A 454 2.06 -14.38 -19.09
CA MET A 454 3.26 -15.18 -18.82
C MET A 454 3.16 -15.94 -17.49
N TYR A 455 2.75 -15.28 -16.41
CA TYR A 455 2.63 -15.94 -15.11
C TYR A 455 1.55 -17.02 -15.11
N LYS A 456 0.45 -16.80 -15.84
CA LYS A 456 -0.60 -17.79 -16.06
C LYS A 456 -0.10 -18.99 -16.84
N GLU A 457 0.59 -18.78 -17.96
CA GLU A 457 1.18 -19.84 -18.78
C GLU A 457 2.24 -20.65 -18.01
N ALA A 458 3.01 -19.98 -17.14
CA ALA A 458 3.99 -20.63 -16.26
C ALA A 458 3.35 -21.36 -15.07
N GLY A 459 2.04 -21.20 -14.84
CA GLY A 459 1.30 -21.91 -13.79
C GLY A 459 1.37 -21.27 -12.39
N PHE A 460 1.76 -19.99 -12.28
CA PHE A 460 1.77 -19.28 -10.99
C PHE A 460 0.37 -19.01 -10.43
N MET A 461 -0.67 -19.11 -11.26
CA MET A 461 -2.08 -18.93 -10.84
C MET A 461 -2.67 -20.20 -10.20
N GLU A 462 -1.98 -21.34 -10.28
CA GLU A 462 -2.46 -22.62 -9.74
C GLU A 462 -2.11 -22.78 -8.26
N LYS A 463 -3.06 -23.28 -7.45
CA LYS A 463 -2.80 -23.59 -6.04
C LYS A 463 -1.87 -24.80 -5.95
N GLY A 464 -0.97 -24.84 -4.96
CA GLY A 464 -0.07 -25.97 -4.75
C GLY A 464 1.12 -26.05 -5.71
N ARG A 465 1.36 -25.02 -6.53
CA ARG A 465 2.54 -24.91 -7.41
C ARG A 465 3.45 -23.77 -6.95
N TRP A 466 4.71 -23.79 -7.38
CA TRP A 466 5.67 -22.69 -7.17
C TRP A 466 5.71 -22.21 -5.71
N GLY A 467 5.68 -23.12 -4.73
CA GLY A 467 5.72 -22.75 -3.30
C GLY A 467 4.42 -22.21 -2.71
N TRP A 468 3.36 -22.03 -3.51
CA TRP A 468 2.04 -21.62 -3.03
C TRP A 468 1.36 -22.79 -2.31
N ASP A 469 1.21 -22.72 -1.00
CA ASP A 469 0.32 -23.64 -0.30
C ASP A 469 -1.17 -23.35 -0.64
N LYS A 470 -2.08 -24.17 -0.10
CA LYS A 470 -3.51 -24.05 -0.42
C LYS A 470 -4.19 -22.81 0.18
N SER A 471 -3.56 -22.15 1.16
CA SER A 471 -4.08 -20.98 1.85
C SER A 471 -4.00 -19.71 1.01
N TYR A 472 -3.09 -19.66 0.03
CA TYR A 472 -2.95 -18.52 -0.87
C TYR A 472 -4.15 -18.42 -1.84
N ASP A 473 -4.91 -17.33 -1.71
CA ASP A 473 -5.89 -16.93 -2.72
C ASP A 473 -5.17 -16.37 -3.97
N LEU A 474 -5.89 -16.29 -5.10
CA LEU A 474 -5.32 -15.76 -6.35
C LEU A 474 -4.78 -14.34 -6.20
N GLU A 475 -5.52 -13.44 -5.55
CA GLU A 475 -5.09 -12.03 -5.41
C GLU A 475 -3.79 -11.91 -4.61
N GLN A 476 -3.61 -12.72 -3.55
CA GLN A 476 -2.36 -12.73 -2.79
C GLN A 476 -1.17 -13.19 -3.63
N ARG A 477 -1.36 -14.20 -4.49
CA ARG A 477 -0.32 -14.64 -5.43
C ARG A 477 0.00 -13.56 -6.45
N LEU A 478 -1.02 -12.89 -6.99
CA LEU A 478 -0.84 -11.78 -7.93
C LEU A 478 -0.06 -10.62 -7.28
N ASP A 479 -0.40 -10.25 -6.04
CA ASP A 479 0.32 -9.21 -5.29
C ASP A 479 1.79 -9.57 -5.09
N LEU A 480 2.09 -10.81 -4.69
CA LEU A 480 3.48 -11.27 -4.54
C LEU A 480 4.25 -11.25 -5.86
N LEU A 481 3.60 -11.61 -6.98
CA LEU A 481 4.21 -11.59 -8.30
C LEU A 481 4.47 -10.16 -8.80
N VAL A 482 3.53 -9.23 -8.60
CA VAL A 482 3.74 -7.81 -8.94
C VAL A 482 4.84 -7.20 -8.09
N ASN A 483 4.85 -7.48 -6.78
CA ASN A 483 5.90 -7.02 -5.88
C ASN A 483 7.27 -7.58 -6.30
N PHE A 484 7.33 -8.83 -6.73
CA PHE A 484 8.55 -9.42 -7.27
C PHE A 484 8.99 -8.74 -8.57
N LYS A 485 8.08 -8.46 -9.50
CA LYS A 485 8.38 -7.67 -10.71
C LYS A 485 8.94 -6.29 -10.35
N ASN A 486 8.36 -5.61 -9.37
CA ASN A 486 8.82 -4.28 -8.94
C ASN A 486 10.20 -4.36 -8.26
N LYS A 487 10.43 -5.39 -7.44
CA LYS A 487 11.75 -5.69 -6.87
C LYS A 487 12.81 -5.87 -7.96
N VAL A 488 12.52 -6.68 -8.98
CA VAL A 488 13.44 -6.90 -10.11
C VAL A 488 13.77 -5.59 -10.82
N LEU A 489 12.76 -4.76 -11.14
CA LEU A 489 12.99 -3.46 -11.79
C LEU A 489 13.86 -2.53 -10.96
N ARG A 490 13.57 -2.41 -9.66
CA ARG A 490 14.34 -1.58 -8.72
C ARG A 490 15.78 -2.06 -8.61
N ASP A 491 15.99 -3.34 -8.32
CA ASP A 491 17.31 -3.92 -8.10
C ASP A 491 18.18 -3.91 -9.37
N THR A 492 17.56 -3.84 -10.55
CA THR A 492 18.26 -3.72 -11.84
C THR A 492 18.40 -2.27 -12.34
N GLY A 493 17.76 -1.31 -11.68
CA GLY A 493 17.72 0.10 -12.12
C GLY A 493 17.00 0.31 -13.46
N ARG A 494 15.98 -0.50 -13.77
CA ARG A 494 15.26 -0.51 -15.06
C ARG A 494 13.82 -0.06 -14.88
N ASP A 495 13.25 0.46 -15.96
CA ASP A 495 11.96 1.15 -15.93
C ASP A 495 10.78 0.23 -16.21
N PHE A 496 10.93 -0.77 -17.08
CA PHE A 496 9.80 -1.59 -17.55
C PHE A 496 10.18 -3.01 -18.01
N ILE A 497 9.18 -3.87 -18.12
CA ILE A 497 9.30 -5.21 -18.69
C ILE A 497 8.97 -5.19 -20.18
N LYS A 498 9.84 -5.77 -21.00
CA LYS A 498 9.59 -5.92 -22.45
C LYS A 498 9.43 -7.38 -22.86
N LYS A 499 8.69 -7.60 -23.94
CA LYS A 499 8.61 -8.91 -24.59
C LYS A 499 9.96 -9.33 -25.17
N GLY A 500 10.39 -10.55 -24.91
CA GLY A 500 11.58 -11.16 -25.49
C GLY A 500 12.47 -11.85 -24.47
N TYR A 501 13.67 -12.22 -24.91
CA TYR A 501 14.61 -13.07 -24.18
C TYR A 501 15.79 -12.33 -23.55
N MET A 502 16.10 -11.12 -24.00
CA MET A 502 17.26 -10.36 -23.54
C MET A 502 16.80 -8.98 -23.09
N HIS A 503 17.28 -8.53 -21.95
CA HIS A 503 17.09 -7.17 -21.45
C HIS A 503 17.58 -6.08 -22.43
N GLY A 504 17.28 -4.83 -22.11
CA GLY A 504 17.68 -3.63 -22.86
C GLY A 504 18.65 -2.77 -22.05
N GLU A 505 18.73 -1.49 -22.36
CA GLU A 505 19.30 -0.50 -21.44
C GLU A 505 18.31 -0.29 -20.29
N ASP A 506 17.07 0.10 -20.62
CA ASP A 506 16.06 0.51 -19.63
C ASP A 506 15.03 -0.57 -19.28
N SER A 507 15.19 -1.82 -19.76
CA SER A 507 14.10 -2.82 -19.73
C SER A 507 14.54 -4.24 -19.38
N VAL A 508 13.83 -4.94 -18.48
CA VAL A 508 14.03 -6.39 -18.25
C VAL A 508 13.26 -7.20 -19.28
N ALA A 509 13.80 -8.32 -19.78
CA ALA A 509 13.05 -9.21 -20.66
C ALA A 509 12.05 -10.07 -19.88
N LEU A 510 10.87 -10.29 -20.48
CA LEU A 510 9.80 -11.10 -19.90
C LEU A 510 10.26 -12.52 -19.52
N ASP A 511 11.12 -13.14 -20.34
CA ASP A 511 11.64 -14.48 -20.04
C ASP A 511 12.65 -14.49 -18.88
N GLU A 512 13.45 -13.43 -18.70
CA GLU A 512 14.33 -13.29 -17.53
C GLU A 512 13.49 -13.15 -16.25
N LEU A 513 12.45 -12.30 -16.28
CA LEU A 513 11.50 -12.15 -15.17
C LEU A 513 10.85 -13.50 -14.81
N LYS A 514 10.42 -14.26 -15.82
CA LYS A 514 9.85 -15.59 -15.63
C LYS A 514 10.81 -16.54 -14.92
N LEU A 515 12.06 -16.63 -15.39
CA LEU A 515 13.07 -17.52 -14.82
C LEU A 515 13.40 -17.13 -13.37
N MET A 516 13.60 -15.84 -13.11
CA MET A 516 13.82 -15.31 -11.76
C MET A 516 12.65 -15.64 -10.84
N ALA A 517 11.41 -15.45 -11.29
CA ALA A 517 10.22 -15.77 -10.48
C ALA A 517 10.11 -17.27 -10.21
N MET A 518 10.39 -18.12 -11.21
CA MET A 518 10.30 -19.57 -11.06
C MET A 518 11.26 -20.05 -9.96
N ASP A 519 12.50 -19.59 -9.99
CA ASP A 519 13.51 -19.98 -9.01
C ASP A 519 13.26 -19.34 -7.63
N TRP A 520 12.82 -18.07 -7.60
CA TRP A 520 12.47 -17.37 -6.37
C TRP A 520 11.36 -18.10 -5.60
N PHE A 521 10.24 -18.40 -6.25
CA PHE A 521 9.08 -18.98 -5.58
C PHE A 521 9.19 -20.50 -5.38
N THR A 522 10.10 -21.21 -6.06
CA THR A 522 10.34 -22.64 -5.79
C THR A 522 11.40 -22.92 -4.74
N THR A 523 12.29 -21.98 -4.46
CA THR A 523 13.37 -22.20 -3.49
C THR A 523 12.85 -22.01 -2.07
N PRO A 524 12.70 -23.09 -1.26
CA PRO A 524 12.05 -22.98 0.05
C PRO A 524 12.91 -22.21 1.05
N ASP A 525 14.21 -22.46 1.02
CA ASP A 525 15.19 -21.83 1.90
C ASP A 525 15.41 -20.35 1.52
N PRO A 526 15.15 -19.38 2.41
CA PRO A 526 15.29 -17.96 2.10
C PRO A 526 16.71 -17.54 1.71
N VAL A 527 17.73 -18.13 2.34
CA VAL A 527 19.14 -17.78 2.08
C VAL A 527 19.57 -18.24 0.70
N GLU A 528 19.29 -19.49 0.35
CA GLU A 528 19.56 -20.02 -0.99
C GLU A 528 18.74 -19.29 -2.06
N ARG A 529 17.49 -18.90 -1.76
CA ARG A 529 16.64 -18.10 -2.66
C ARG A 529 17.29 -16.75 -2.97
N GLN A 530 17.72 -16.03 -1.94
CA GLN A 530 18.38 -14.73 -2.08
C GLN A 530 19.70 -14.84 -2.85
N LYS A 531 20.48 -15.88 -2.57
CA LYS A 531 21.71 -16.19 -3.30
C LYS A 531 21.48 -16.39 -4.78
N LYS A 532 20.59 -17.29 -5.17
CA LYS A 532 20.36 -17.58 -6.58
C LYS A 532 19.83 -16.37 -7.34
N TYR A 533 18.97 -15.58 -6.69
CA TYR A 533 18.52 -14.31 -7.25
C TYR A 533 19.68 -13.36 -7.52
N ALA A 534 20.57 -13.15 -6.55
CA ALA A 534 21.71 -12.27 -6.74
C ALA A 534 22.74 -12.81 -7.73
N GLU A 535 22.97 -14.12 -7.77
CA GLU A 535 23.79 -14.76 -8.81
C GLU A 535 23.20 -14.52 -10.21
N PHE A 536 21.88 -14.64 -10.36
CA PHE A 536 21.20 -14.33 -11.62
C PHE A 536 21.42 -12.87 -12.01
N ILE A 537 21.16 -11.94 -11.08
CA ILE A 537 21.30 -10.50 -11.33
C ILE A 537 22.74 -10.14 -11.71
N LYS A 538 23.73 -10.70 -11.02
CA LYS A 538 25.14 -10.51 -11.34
C LYS A 538 25.52 -11.07 -12.69
N ASN A 539 25.08 -12.29 -13.01
CA ASN A 539 25.49 -12.97 -14.25
C ASN A 539 24.84 -12.35 -15.48
N GLU A 540 23.55 -12.01 -15.41
CA GLU A 540 22.80 -11.48 -16.55
C GLU A 540 22.93 -9.97 -16.68
N PHE A 541 22.94 -9.22 -15.57
CA PHE A 541 22.94 -7.75 -15.60
C PHE A 541 24.30 -7.14 -15.23
N GLY A 542 25.26 -7.92 -14.71
CA GLY A 542 26.55 -7.40 -14.26
C GLY A 542 26.48 -6.57 -12.99
N ILE A 543 25.39 -6.72 -12.21
CA ILE A 543 25.11 -5.92 -11.01
C ILE A 543 25.44 -6.75 -9.77
N ASP A 544 26.35 -6.24 -8.94
CA ASP A 544 26.59 -6.76 -7.60
C ASP A 544 25.57 -6.14 -6.64
N LEU A 545 24.55 -6.91 -6.26
CA LEU A 545 23.46 -6.43 -5.39
C LEU A 545 23.87 -6.18 -3.95
N PHE A 546 24.98 -6.79 -3.51
CA PHE A 546 25.34 -6.82 -2.10
C PHE A 546 26.71 -6.20 -1.88
N PRO A 547 26.87 -5.43 -0.78
CA PRO A 547 28.17 -4.89 -0.39
C PRO A 547 29.13 -6.05 -0.05
N LYS A 548 30.44 -5.80 -0.15
CA LYS A 548 31.44 -6.81 0.21
C LYS A 548 31.48 -6.96 1.72
N ALA A 549 31.86 -8.14 2.21
CA ALA A 549 32.02 -8.40 3.65
C ALA A 549 32.87 -7.33 4.37
N GLU A 550 33.91 -6.86 3.69
CA GLU A 550 34.81 -5.82 4.19
C GLU A 550 34.10 -4.48 4.44
N ASP A 551 33.07 -4.16 3.65
CA ASP A 551 32.30 -2.92 3.75
C ASP A 551 31.39 -2.92 4.99
N LEU A 552 31.06 -4.10 5.54
CA LEU A 552 30.29 -4.21 6.79
C LEU A 552 31.13 -3.93 8.05
N ASN A 553 32.46 -4.03 7.98
CA ASN A 553 33.34 -3.99 9.15
C ASN A 553 33.39 -2.65 9.88
N GLY A 554 33.34 -2.67 11.21
CA GLY A 554 33.39 -1.49 12.06
C GLY A 554 32.11 -1.31 12.88
N GLN A 555 31.96 -0.11 13.45
CA GLN A 555 30.84 0.24 14.32
C GLN A 555 29.64 0.71 13.49
N TRP A 556 28.45 0.28 13.90
CA TRP A 556 27.16 0.65 13.31
C TRP A 556 26.47 1.65 14.24
N SER A 557 25.98 2.75 13.68
CA SER A 557 25.64 3.97 14.46
C SER A 557 24.17 4.06 14.89
N SER A 558 23.34 3.08 14.53
CA SER A 558 21.90 3.08 14.85
C SER A 558 21.30 1.67 14.81
N ALA A 559 21.84 0.75 15.61
CA ALA A 559 21.23 -0.57 15.75
C ALA A 559 20.10 -0.53 16.80
N THR A 560 18.98 -1.19 16.51
CA THR A 560 17.84 -1.30 17.42
C THR A 560 17.32 -2.73 17.46
N MET A 561 16.84 -3.17 18.62
CA MET A 561 16.17 -4.46 18.81
C MET A 561 14.77 -4.24 19.38
N THR A 562 13.79 -5.00 18.91
CA THR A 562 12.42 -4.97 19.39
C THR A 562 11.95 -6.39 19.67
N ILE A 563 11.57 -6.68 20.91
CA ILE A 563 10.94 -7.97 21.26
C ILE A 563 9.55 -7.99 20.65
N THR A 564 9.28 -8.97 19.80
CA THR A 564 7.96 -9.15 19.16
C THR A 564 7.14 -10.19 19.93
N ASN A 565 7.79 -11.23 20.45
CA ASN A 565 7.10 -12.28 21.19
C ASN A 565 8.04 -13.07 22.11
N PHE A 566 7.47 -13.81 23.05
CA PHE A 566 8.22 -14.71 23.94
C PHE A 566 7.31 -15.81 24.52
N ASP A 567 7.90 -16.91 24.94
CA ASP A 567 7.29 -17.96 25.74
C ASP A 567 8.32 -18.43 26.78
N LEU A 568 8.00 -18.41 28.07
CA LEU A 568 8.93 -18.84 29.12
C LEU A 568 8.68 -20.29 29.56
N GLY A 569 7.78 -21.01 28.90
CA GLY A 569 7.31 -22.32 29.35
C GLY A 569 6.45 -22.21 30.61
N PRO A 570 6.03 -23.33 31.23
CA PRO A 570 5.26 -23.31 32.47
C PRO A 570 6.07 -22.73 33.65
N PRO A 571 5.42 -22.06 34.62
CA PRO A 571 6.09 -21.61 35.82
C PRO A 571 6.70 -22.79 36.59
N PRO A 572 7.88 -22.62 37.22
CA PRO A 572 8.51 -23.69 37.99
C PRO A 572 7.59 -24.17 39.13
N GLU A 573 7.60 -25.47 39.42
CA GLU A 573 6.84 -26.03 40.55
C GLU A 573 7.30 -25.37 41.86
N GLU A 574 6.36 -24.89 42.69
CA GLU A 574 6.66 -24.31 44.01
C GLU A 574 7.56 -25.28 44.78
N SER A 575 8.80 -24.86 45.07
CA SER A 575 9.71 -25.68 45.88
C SER A 575 9.10 -25.86 47.26
N GLU A 576 8.89 -27.11 47.69
CA GLU A 576 8.53 -27.43 49.06
C GLU A 576 9.54 -26.75 50.00
N THR A 577 9.05 -25.82 50.82
CA THR A 577 9.79 -25.16 51.90
C THR A 577 10.61 -26.21 52.67
N PRO A 578 11.92 -26.01 52.89
CA PRO A 578 12.69 -26.92 53.73
C PRO A 578 12.06 -26.90 55.13
N GLU A 579 11.69 -28.07 55.67
CA GLU A 579 11.29 -28.17 57.07
C GLU A 579 12.42 -27.56 57.93
N PRO A 580 12.08 -26.74 58.94
CA PRO A 580 13.09 -26.06 59.75
C PRO A 580 13.85 -27.13 60.54
N SER A 581 15.10 -27.37 60.15
CA SER A 581 16.01 -28.10 61.01
C SER A 581 16.33 -27.23 62.21
N GLY A 582 16.04 -27.77 63.39
CA GLY A 582 16.11 -27.07 64.65
C GLY A 582 17.51 -26.58 65.02
N ASP A 583 17.49 -25.59 65.91
CA ASP A 583 18.58 -24.97 66.68
C ASP A 583 19.38 -23.86 65.97
N GLY A 584 19.10 -22.62 66.38
CA GLY A 584 20.10 -21.54 66.33
C GLY A 584 19.53 -20.18 65.93
N ASP A 585 19.27 -19.35 66.93
CA ASP A 585 18.97 -17.92 66.82
C ASP A 585 20.12 -17.18 66.11
N ASP A 586 19.87 -16.67 64.89
CA ASP A 586 20.52 -15.46 64.40
C ASP A 586 19.64 -14.75 63.37
N SER A 587 19.28 -13.53 63.70
CA SER A 587 18.43 -12.65 62.89
C SER A 587 19.21 -12.15 61.67
N GLY A 588 19.12 -12.85 60.55
CA GLY A 588 19.52 -12.40 59.22
C GLY A 588 18.29 -12.17 58.35
N CYS A 589 18.16 -10.99 57.74
CA CYS A 589 16.99 -10.53 56.99
C CYS A 589 16.49 -11.52 55.90
N ASP A 590 15.34 -12.15 56.12
CA ASP A 590 14.47 -12.76 55.10
C ASP A 590 13.80 -11.69 54.21
N LEU A 591 14.59 -10.90 53.48
CA LEU A 591 14.07 -9.86 52.57
C LEU A 591 13.85 -10.35 51.13
N PHE A 592 14.11 -11.64 50.84
CA PHE A 592 14.07 -12.19 49.48
C PHE A 592 13.19 -13.45 49.31
N GLY A 593 12.47 -13.89 50.35
CA GLY A 593 11.75 -15.17 50.35
C GLY A 593 10.47 -15.24 49.51
N ASP A 594 9.93 -14.11 49.03
CA ASP A 594 8.61 -14.02 48.38
C ASP A 594 8.63 -13.40 46.97
N LEU A 595 9.81 -13.25 46.34
CA LEU A 595 9.87 -12.73 44.96
C LEU A 595 9.67 -13.87 43.95
N ASP A 596 8.50 -13.92 43.34
CA ASP A 596 8.23 -14.73 42.16
C ASP A 596 9.00 -14.16 40.95
N PHE A 597 10.24 -14.62 40.79
CA PHE A 597 11.12 -14.23 39.71
C PHE A 597 10.53 -14.53 38.33
N TYR A 598 9.70 -15.58 38.21
CA TYR A 598 9.04 -15.91 36.94
C TYR A 598 8.03 -14.81 36.58
N ALA A 599 7.14 -14.43 37.51
CA ALA A 599 6.19 -13.34 37.29
C ALA A 599 6.88 -11.98 37.02
N LEU A 600 8.01 -11.72 37.68
CA LEU A 600 8.77 -10.48 37.49
C LEU A 600 9.42 -10.40 36.09
N ILE A 601 10.00 -11.50 35.61
CA ILE A 601 10.57 -11.59 34.26
C ILE A 601 9.46 -11.47 33.20
N THR A 602 8.33 -12.17 33.37
CA THR A 602 7.18 -12.07 32.46
C THR A 602 6.67 -10.63 32.37
N ALA A 603 6.50 -9.93 33.50
CA ALA A 603 6.05 -8.55 33.50
C ALA A 603 7.04 -7.59 32.81
N ALA A 604 8.34 -7.82 32.98
CA ALA A 604 9.37 -7.03 32.31
C ALA A 604 9.39 -7.26 30.79
N LEU A 605 9.18 -8.50 30.33
CA LEU A 605 9.10 -8.83 28.90
C LEU A 605 7.81 -8.29 28.26
N GLU A 606 6.67 -8.35 28.96
CA GLU A 606 5.43 -7.70 28.51
C GLU A 606 5.58 -6.19 28.39
N ASP A 607 6.25 -5.53 29.33
CA ASP A 607 6.52 -4.09 29.22
C ASP A 607 7.51 -3.78 28.09
N ALA A 608 8.46 -4.67 27.80
CA ALA A 608 9.45 -4.49 26.74
C ALA A 608 8.90 -4.77 25.32
N LYS A 609 7.83 -5.56 25.20
CA LYS A 609 7.26 -6.00 23.93
C LYS A 609 6.81 -4.81 23.07
N GLY A 610 7.26 -4.81 21.82
CA GLY A 610 6.96 -3.75 20.84
C GLY A 610 7.69 -2.41 21.07
N LYS A 611 8.58 -2.31 22.07
CA LYS A 611 9.38 -1.09 22.31
C LYS A 611 10.80 -1.28 21.75
N PRO A 612 11.26 -0.43 20.81
CA PRO A 612 12.61 -0.51 20.27
C PRO A 612 13.65 -0.09 21.31
N ARG A 613 14.72 -0.86 21.42
CA ARG A 613 15.86 -0.60 22.30
C ARG A 613 17.13 -0.38 21.49
N PRO A 614 17.87 0.72 21.70
CA PRO A 614 19.13 0.94 21.02
C PRO A 614 20.20 -0.04 21.52
N ILE A 615 21.04 -0.47 20.59
CA ILE A 615 22.18 -1.36 20.83
C ILE A 615 23.37 -0.86 20.01
N ASP A 616 24.58 -1.02 20.51
CA ASP A 616 25.78 -0.84 19.72
C ASP A 616 26.11 -2.14 19.01
N LEU A 617 26.40 -2.07 17.70
CA LEU A 617 26.78 -3.20 16.89
C LEU A 617 28.18 -2.98 16.29
N VAL A 618 29.05 -3.99 16.44
CA VAL A 618 30.36 -4.02 15.80
C VAL A 618 30.53 -5.32 15.01
N LEU A 619 30.93 -5.18 13.74
CA LEU A 619 31.23 -6.31 12.86
C LEU A 619 32.72 -6.39 12.54
N GLN A 620 33.27 -7.60 12.57
CA GLN A 620 34.62 -7.91 12.12
C GLN A 620 34.61 -9.20 11.31
N LEU A 621 34.52 -9.07 10.00
CA LEU A 621 34.41 -10.12 9.00
C LEU A 621 35.67 -10.16 8.12
N GLY A 622 36.14 -11.37 7.83
CA GLY A 622 37.17 -11.62 6.83
C GLY A 622 36.63 -11.51 5.39
N PRO A 623 37.52 -11.53 4.37
CA PRO A 623 37.12 -11.50 2.97
C PRO A 623 36.24 -12.69 2.53
N ASP A 624 36.23 -13.79 3.30
CA ASP A 624 35.37 -14.96 3.12
C ASP A 624 33.99 -14.82 3.78
N GLY A 625 33.71 -13.64 4.36
CA GLY A 625 32.45 -13.34 5.05
C GLY A 625 32.36 -13.90 6.46
N LYS A 626 33.40 -14.56 6.99
CA LYS A 626 33.38 -15.14 8.34
C LYS A 626 34.08 -14.25 9.35
N GLY A 627 33.57 -14.20 10.57
CA GLY A 627 34.21 -13.46 11.64
C GLY A 627 33.34 -13.35 12.87
N THR A 628 33.23 -12.16 13.43
CA THR A 628 32.51 -11.93 14.69
C THR A 628 31.53 -10.77 14.61
N MET A 629 30.44 -10.91 15.37
CA MET A 629 29.45 -9.88 15.62
C MET A 629 29.34 -9.65 17.12
N THR A 630 29.42 -8.40 17.55
CA THR A 630 29.34 -8.03 18.97
C THR A 630 28.23 -7.01 19.16
N PHE A 631 27.36 -7.25 20.14
CA PHE A 631 26.46 -6.25 20.66
C PHE A 631 27.00 -5.71 21.98
N SER A 632 26.88 -4.41 22.22
CA SER A 632 27.11 -3.82 23.55
C SER A 632 25.91 -2.98 23.99
N SER A 633 25.60 -3.06 25.27
CA SER A 633 24.69 -2.15 25.96
C SER A 633 25.50 -1.21 26.85
N GLU A 634 25.01 0.00 27.13
CA GLU A 634 25.72 0.99 27.96
C GLU A 634 25.94 0.53 29.42
N GLU A 635 25.37 -0.60 29.86
CA GLU A 635 25.35 -1.07 31.26
C GLU A 635 26.25 -2.29 31.56
N GLU A 636 26.83 -2.96 30.56
CA GLU A 636 27.64 -4.18 30.78
C GLU A 636 29.07 -4.07 30.20
N ASP A 637 30.07 -4.30 31.07
CA ASP A 637 31.51 -4.31 30.76
C ASP A 637 31.96 -5.56 29.95
N GLN A 638 31.03 -6.43 29.52
CA GLN A 638 31.35 -7.66 28.79
C GLN A 638 30.80 -7.62 27.36
N GLN A 639 31.74 -7.60 26.40
CA GLN A 639 31.48 -7.75 24.98
C GLN A 639 31.56 -9.23 24.61
N GLU A 640 30.42 -9.89 24.43
CA GLU A 640 30.39 -11.26 23.93
C GLU A 640 30.33 -11.28 22.40
N ALA A 641 31.35 -11.88 21.79
CA ALA A 641 31.48 -12.00 20.35
C ALA A 641 30.79 -13.28 19.85
N MET A 642 29.75 -13.12 19.04
CA MET A 642 29.09 -14.22 18.32
C MET A 642 29.87 -14.58 17.06
N GLU A 643 29.86 -15.86 16.69
CA GLU A 643 30.36 -16.28 15.37
C GLU A 643 29.43 -15.72 14.30
N ALA A 644 29.97 -14.92 13.38
CA ALA A 644 29.22 -14.26 12.33
C ALA A 644 29.62 -14.76 10.94
N VAL A 645 28.62 -14.93 10.08
CA VAL A 645 28.75 -15.34 8.69
C VAL A 645 27.91 -14.42 7.83
N TYR A 646 28.56 -13.71 6.91
CA TYR A 646 27.92 -12.91 5.89
C TYR A 646 28.08 -13.56 4.52
N GLN A 647 26.97 -13.99 3.92
CA GLN A 647 26.95 -14.59 2.60
C GLN A 647 25.70 -14.18 1.84
N HIS A 648 25.89 -13.75 0.60
CA HIS A 648 24.80 -13.44 -0.34
C HIS A 648 23.75 -12.45 0.21
N GLY A 649 24.21 -11.38 0.87
CA GLY A 649 23.32 -10.38 1.43
C GLY A 649 22.60 -10.82 2.70
N THR A 650 22.97 -11.95 3.30
CA THR A 650 22.48 -12.40 4.60
C THR A 650 23.62 -12.41 5.61
N LEU A 651 23.45 -11.68 6.70
CA LEU A 651 24.30 -11.77 7.87
C LEU A 651 23.62 -12.67 8.90
N SER A 652 24.30 -13.72 9.33
CA SER A 652 23.87 -14.57 10.42
C SER A 652 24.93 -14.54 11.51
N ALA A 653 24.49 -14.51 12.77
CA ALA A 653 25.40 -14.74 13.88
C ALA A 653 24.73 -15.59 14.95
N SER A 654 25.52 -16.42 15.63
CA SER A 654 25.01 -17.20 16.76
C SER A 654 26.06 -17.44 17.82
N MET A 655 25.58 -17.73 19.03
CA MET A 655 26.38 -18.22 20.13
C MET A 655 25.59 -19.28 20.90
N THR A 656 26.29 -20.11 21.67
CA THR A 656 25.66 -21.06 22.58
C THR A 656 26.48 -21.12 23.86
N GLU A 657 25.87 -20.76 24.97
CA GLU A 657 26.51 -20.68 26.27
C GLU A 657 25.58 -21.24 27.35
N GLU A 658 26.09 -22.16 28.17
CA GLU A 658 25.39 -22.77 29.31
C GLU A 658 23.93 -23.23 29.08
N GLY A 659 23.57 -23.63 27.85
CA GLY A 659 22.23 -24.09 27.48
C GLY A 659 21.32 -23.01 26.87
N MET A 660 21.77 -21.75 26.82
CA MET A 660 21.16 -20.66 26.07
C MET A 660 21.67 -20.66 24.62
N HIS A 661 20.76 -20.55 23.65
CA HIS A 661 21.10 -20.43 22.24
C HIS A 661 20.60 -19.09 21.71
N THR A 662 21.52 -18.24 21.27
CA THR A 662 21.19 -16.93 20.69
C THR A 662 21.54 -16.96 19.21
N SER A 663 20.59 -16.55 18.37
CA SER A 663 20.78 -16.45 16.93
C SER A 663 20.20 -15.14 16.38
N PHE A 664 20.90 -14.58 15.41
CA PHE A 664 20.54 -13.39 14.67
C PHE A 664 20.64 -13.71 13.18
N VAL A 665 19.64 -13.29 12.41
CA VAL A 665 19.67 -13.36 10.94
C VAL A 665 19.13 -12.05 10.40
N GLY A 666 19.87 -11.39 9.52
CA GLY A 666 19.49 -10.13 8.91
C GLY A 666 19.84 -10.06 7.44
N ASN A 667 18.99 -9.39 6.67
CA ASN A 667 19.24 -9.08 5.27
C ASN A 667 19.99 -7.76 5.19
N VAL A 668 21.07 -7.76 4.42
CA VAL A 668 21.95 -6.63 4.19
C VAL A 668 21.59 -6.00 2.85
N SER A 669 21.37 -4.70 2.86
CA SER A 669 21.20 -3.88 1.66
C SER A 669 22.21 -2.74 1.64
N ASP A 670 22.64 -2.36 0.44
CA ASP A 670 23.43 -1.16 0.18
C ASP A 670 22.64 -0.28 -0.78
N ALA A 671 22.26 0.90 -0.30
CA ALA A 671 21.57 1.91 -1.08
C ALA A 671 22.35 3.23 -0.97
N ASP A 672 22.91 3.66 -2.11
CA ASP A 672 23.65 4.92 -2.26
C ASP A 672 24.75 5.16 -1.19
N GLY A 673 25.39 4.08 -0.72
CA GLY A 673 26.50 4.12 0.23
C GLY A 673 26.09 4.09 1.69
N MET A 674 24.79 3.97 2.00
CA MET A 674 24.29 3.60 3.32
C MET A 674 24.02 2.10 3.34
N ILE A 675 24.66 1.38 4.26
CA ILE A 675 24.43 -0.07 4.42
C ILE A 675 23.44 -0.26 5.55
N THR A 676 22.37 -1.01 5.29
CA THR A 676 21.36 -1.35 6.30
C THR A 676 21.29 -2.85 6.52
N ILE A 677 20.86 -3.22 7.73
CA ILE A 677 20.53 -4.59 8.08
C ILE A 677 19.13 -4.58 8.69
N ASP A 678 18.26 -5.44 8.18
CA ASP A 678 16.94 -5.69 8.75
C ASP A 678 16.80 -7.19 8.99
N GLY A 679 16.49 -7.57 10.23
CA GLY A 679 16.57 -8.96 10.63
C GLY A 679 15.70 -9.34 11.82
N GLU A 680 15.83 -10.61 12.17
CA GLU A 680 15.16 -11.26 13.30
C GLU A 680 16.23 -11.88 14.21
N PHE A 681 15.87 -12.00 15.48
CA PHE A 681 16.67 -12.70 16.48
C PHE A 681 15.81 -13.67 17.28
N LEU A 682 16.45 -14.73 17.76
CA LEU A 682 15.86 -15.73 18.63
C LEU A 682 16.84 -16.05 19.75
N VAL A 683 16.37 -15.95 20.99
CA VAL A 683 17.07 -16.37 22.20
C VAL A 683 16.31 -17.55 22.81
N GLY A 684 16.84 -18.75 22.69
CA GLY A 684 16.35 -19.94 23.38
C GLY A 684 16.97 -20.04 24.77
N LEU A 685 16.13 -20.15 25.80
CA LEU A 685 16.50 -20.22 27.22
C LEU A 685 16.38 -21.66 27.80
N GLY A 686 16.16 -22.67 26.96
CA GLY A 686 15.96 -24.07 27.34
C GLY A 686 15.18 -24.86 26.27
N GLU A 687 14.63 -26.03 26.63
CA GLU A 687 13.85 -26.87 25.69
C GLU A 687 12.50 -26.22 25.28
N ASP A 688 11.86 -25.46 26.17
CA ASP A 688 10.50 -24.92 25.96
C ASP A 688 10.40 -23.38 26.10
N ALA A 689 11.50 -22.69 26.40
CA ALA A 689 11.50 -21.24 26.64
C ALA A 689 12.30 -20.47 25.59
N TRP A 690 11.72 -19.40 25.04
CA TRP A 690 12.30 -18.57 23.99
C TRP A 690 11.82 -17.12 24.00
N ILE A 691 12.64 -16.23 23.44
CA ILE A 691 12.33 -14.82 23.16
C ILE A 691 12.67 -14.57 21.69
N GLU A 692 11.76 -13.98 20.93
CA GLU A 692 11.98 -13.60 19.54
C GLU A 692 11.72 -12.10 19.31
N GLY A 693 12.37 -11.56 18.30
CA GLY A 693 12.23 -10.16 17.98
C GLY A 693 12.83 -9.78 16.65
N THR A 694 12.66 -8.51 16.29
CA THR A 694 13.28 -7.91 15.11
C THR A 694 14.44 -7.02 15.52
N TRP A 695 15.39 -6.83 14.62
CA TRP A 695 16.48 -5.89 14.79
C TRP A 695 16.80 -5.19 13.49
N THR A 696 17.26 -3.96 13.59
CA THR A 696 17.70 -3.16 12.46
C THR A 696 19.03 -2.52 12.76
N ALA A 697 19.85 -2.24 11.76
CA ALA A 697 21.09 -1.49 11.90
C ALA A 697 21.39 -0.66 10.66
N LYS A 698 22.04 0.49 10.81
CA LYS A 698 22.50 1.33 9.69
C LYS A 698 23.96 1.75 9.87
N LYS A 699 24.65 1.88 8.75
CA LYS A 699 26.06 2.28 8.65
C LYS A 699 26.29 3.28 7.53
#